data_AF-A0A661N540-F1
#
_entry.id   AF-A0A661N540-F1
#
_cell.length_a   1.000
_cell.length_b   1.000
_cell.length_c   1.000
_cell.angle_alpha   90.00
_cell.angle_beta   90.00
_cell.angle_gamma   90.00
#
_symmetry.space_group_name_H-M   'P 1'
#
loop_
_entity.id
_entity.type
_entity.pdbx_description
1 polymer ?
#
loop_
_entity_poly.entity_id
_entity_poly.type
_entity_poly.pdbx_seq_one_letter_code
_entity_poly.pdbx_strand_id
1 'polypeptide(L)'
;MTLTPIPWLALALCAIAGLPAVASAQTCTEVTIDSPTPRDAGARSAASCSGCDAEGRVTITFRFDREVPCGDFVDGSPWVVDDGAGVAITAMEPAVTRDCGADVCNGWMLNVSGRGQALDGRRDYDMAAAPPIRDATEAAPFTATAGDSILKAVSFQDEAVGTDCSGETAFGRSTRHCLYFAGVLTVLGEAPPDGGANTFRPPYVGTDRPIIPVSDANMSLLPSLPAASVDSSCPDVAAAETALCQVPLSFMGTYANQFFKGYLNTNQSASGYHGHVSRSYGDYLLRALFDDRTDRMAHCLIQRGIDLYHMLLPPVETSWGPNGGHGQGRTMWPVLAAAVLGRADWATNVESMSPGRFAERSQIYWSPIADPTGDFNGPGEVLYGAHPAAGGTSMCTTGEYFGRCYPDWPGSCNRVCGDPFGYIDGGPPGDSYQQIFTPAARAYSLAGRLIPALGAAWPRDDGHALMLEYTDRWVEHGAWALPDPCDPADPLDSMSPSDCTSSPVGACLCNPGSGRYPAAHGMNADGGSSYRSACTTAIWGTFRSCADDCSCPGMMEELCDLVPPPSDGGVDVDGGGPPPMSDGGGTTDDSGTAPPDGDDEGCGCSVVGASPDRRAPVTALAFGLVAVVLSLRRRSRGSRRRPPADPPSLPVCRRTWEP
;
A
#
# COMPACT_ATOMS: atom_id res chain seq x y z
N MET A 1 18.83 63.86 -53.55
CA MET A 1 18.16 62.72 -52.90
C MET A 1 19.05 61.51 -53.08
N THR A 2 19.82 61.17 -52.04
CA THR A 2 20.80 60.08 -52.03
C THR A 2 20.23 58.94 -51.19
N LEU A 3 19.99 57.80 -51.84
CA LEU A 3 19.53 56.55 -51.21
C LEU A 3 20.74 55.76 -50.71
N THR A 4 20.75 55.46 -49.41
CA THR A 4 21.71 54.57 -48.74
C THR A 4 21.19 53.11 -48.71
N PRO A 5 22.05 52.10 -48.91
CA PRO A 5 21.66 50.69 -48.85
C PRO A 5 21.54 50.19 -47.40
N ILE A 6 20.49 49.41 -47.12
CA ILE A 6 20.19 48.79 -45.82
C ILE A 6 20.92 47.44 -45.71
N PRO A 7 21.62 47.15 -44.59
CA PRO A 7 22.40 45.92 -44.43
C PRO A 7 21.55 44.78 -43.86
N TRP A 8 20.89 44.00 -44.71
CA TRP A 8 20.12 42.81 -44.28
C TRP A 8 20.96 41.52 -44.15
N LEU A 9 22.24 41.53 -44.53
CA LEU A 9 23.05 40.29 -44.58
C LEU A 9 23.82 39.94 -43.29
N ALA A 10 23.86 40.82 -42.28
CA ALA A 10 24.63 40.57 -41.05
C ALA A 10 23.81 39.89 -39.92
N LEU A 11 22.48 39.80 -40.03
CA LEU A 11 21.63 39.16 -39.01
C LEU A 11 21.42 37.65 -39.21
N ALA A 12 21.73 37.09 -40.38
CA ALA A 12 21.48 35.68 -40.69
C ALA A 12 22.59 34.72 -40.20
N LEU A 13 23.75 35.23 -39.79
CA LEU A 13 24.91 34.39 -39.37
C LEU A 13 25.13 34.29 -37.85
N CYS A 14 24.42 35.08 -37.03
CA CYS A 14 24.51 34.96 -35.55
C CYS A 14 23.44 34.06 -34.93
N ALA A 15 22.48 33.54 -35.70
CA ALA A 15 21.40 32.68 -35.19
C ALA A 15 21.75 31.18 -35.12
N ILE A 16 22.93 30.76 -35.56
CA ILE A 16 23.34 29.34 -35.61
C ILE A 16 24.23 28.95 -34.40
N ALA A 17 24.75 29.92 -33.63
CA ALA A 17 25.76 29.68 -32.60
C ALA A 17 25.20 29.35 -31.19
N GLY A 18 23.90 29.04 -31.06
CA GLY A 18 23.25 28.86 -29.76
C GLY A 18 22.32 27.66 -29.66
N LEU A 19 22.37 26.71 -30.60
CA LEU A 19 21.68 25.44 -30.37
C LEU A 19 22.34 24.76 -29.16
N PRO A 20 21.61 24.51 -28.06
CA PRO A 20 22.17 23.80 -26.93
C PRO A 20 22.74 22.50 -27.46
N ALA A 21 23.99 22.19 -27.06
CA ALA A 21 24.60 20.92 -27.40
C ALA A 21 23.65 19.83 -26.89
N VAL A 22 22.95 19.16 -27.80
CA VAL A 22 22.13 18.01 -27.47
C VAL A 22 23.10 17.02 -26.85
N ALA A 23 22.98 16.81 -25.54
CA ALA A 23 23.81 15.84 -24.84
C ALA A 23 23.66 14.53 -25.60
N SER A 24 24.73 14.05 -26.24
CA SER A 24 24.66 12.80 -26.99
C SER A 24 24.32 11.71 -25.98
N ALA A 25 23.17 11.07 -26.12
CA ALA A 25 22.80 9.94 -25.29
C ALA A 25 23.96 8.93 -25.29
N GLN A 26 24.31 8.42 -24.12
CA GLN A 26 25.25 7.33 -23.99
C GLN A 26 24.70 6.12 -24.77
N THR A 27 25.57 5.30 -25.35
CA THR A 27 25.17 4.00 -25.88
C THR A 27 25.54 2.89 -24.90
N CYS A 28 24.69 1.87 -24.80
CA CYS A 28 24.83 0.74 -23.90
C CYS A 28 24.65 -0.57 -24.67
N THR A 29 25.46 -1.59 -24.36
CA THR A 29 25.17 -2.99 -24.73
C THR A 29 24.44 -3.74 -23.61
N GLU A 30 24.39 -3.17 -22.41
CA GLU A 30 23.62 -3.66 -21.27
C GLU A 30 23.21 -2.50 -20.36
N VAL A 31 22.12 -2.68 -19.62
CA VAL A 31 21.69 -1.79 -18.53
C VAL A 31 21.43 -2.62 -17.28
N THR A 32 21.76 -2.05 -16.12
CA THR A 32 21.66 -2.73 -14.82
C THR A 32 20.76 -1.95 -13.87
N ILE A 33 20.03 -2.67 -13.02
CA ILE A 33 19.25 -2.11 -11.90
C ILE A 33 19.73 -2.80 -10.63
N ASP A 34 20.44 -2.05 -9.80
CA ASP A 34 20.95 -2.55 -8.53
C ASP A 34 19.90 -2.41 -7.42
N SER A 35 19.69 -3.48 -6.68
CA SER A 35 18.86 -3.44 -5.49
C SER A 35 19.57 -2.69 -4.36
N PRO A 36 18.83 -2.08 -3.43
CA PRO A 36 19.44 -1.57 -2.21
C PRO A 36 19.97 -2.70 -1.34
N THR A 37 20.88 -2.35 -0.42
CA THR A 37 21.35 -3.28 0.60
C THR A 37 20.21 -3.62 1.58
N PRO A 38 19.96 -4.91 1.85
CA PRO A 38 19.05 -5.31 2.91
C PRO A 38 19.47 -4.72 4.27
N ARG A 39 18.52 -4.23 5.07
CA ARG A 39 18.63 -3.85 6.47
C ARG A 39 18.59 -5.07 7.38
N ASP A 40 17.74 -6.06 7.10
CA ASP A 40 17.66 -7.24 7.96
C ASP A 40 18.82 -8.20 7.71
N ALA A 41 19.55 -8.55 8.76
CA ALA A 41 20.68 -9.47 8.68
C ALA A 41 20.29 -10.87 8.12
N GLY A 42 19.05 -11.31 8.33
CA GLY A 42 18.54 -12.58 7.79
C GLY A 42 18.42 -12.56 6.26
N ALA A 43 18.07 -11.42 5.66
CA ALA A 43 18.04 -11.22 4.22
C ALA A 43 19.42 -10.90 3.61
N ARG A 44 20.42 -10.56 4.42
CA ARG A 44 21.83 -10.40 4.01
C ARG A 44 22.54 -11.75 3.86
N SER A 45 21.89 -12.69 3.19
CA SER A 45 22.52 -13.95 2.84
C SER A 45 22.39 -14.20 1.35
N ALA A 46 23.49 -14.62 0.72
CA ALA A 46 23.51 -15.03 -0.69
C ALA A 46 22.52 -16.17 -0.99
N ALA A 47 22.04 -16.89 0.03
CA ALA A 47 21.03 -17.93 -0.10
C ALA A 47 19.59 -17.40 -0.14
N SER A 48 19.36 -16.10 0.12
CA SER A 48 18.02 -15.53 0.16
C SER A 48 17.39 -15.41 -1.22
N CYS A 49 18.19 -15.14 -2.25
CA CYS A 49 17.72 -14.92 -3.61
C CYS A 49 18.71 -15.48 -4.65
N SER A 50 18.23 -15.69 -5.87
CA SER A 50 19.10 -16.06 -6.99
C SER A 50 19.93 -14.84 -7.40
N GLY A 51 21.26 -14.97 -7.40
CA GLY A 51 22.17 -13.88 -7.79
C GLY A 51 22.43 -12.83 -6.71
N CYS A 52 22.02 -13.08 -5.45
CA CYS A 52 22.38 -12.22 -4.32
C CYS A 52 23.90 -12.27 -4.05
N ASP A 53 24.53 -11.12 -3.80
CA ASP A 53 25.91 -11.01 -3.33
C ASP A 53 26.03 -11.35 -1.82
N ALA A 54 27.24 -11.19 -1.26
CA ALA A 54 27.50 -11.48 0.15
C ALA A 54 26.75 -10.53 1.10
N GLU A 55 26.37 -9.35 0.63
CA GLU A 55 25.59 -8.36 1.36
C GLU A 55 24.07 -8.52 1.14
N GLY A 56 23.64 -9.46 0.29
CA GLY A 56 22.25 -9.68 -0.11
C GLY A 56 21.73 -8.67 -1.15
N ARG A 57 22.61 -7.92 -1.82
CA ARG A 57 22.21 -7.10 -2.97
C ARG A 57 22.07 -7.99 -4.20
N VAL A 58 21.17 -7.62 -5.10
CA VAL A 58 21.01 -8.27 -6.40
C VAL A 58 20.97 -7.23 -7.49
N THR A 59 21.49 -7.59 -8.66
CA THR A 59 21.45 -6.76 -9.86
C THR A 59 20.53 -7.43 -10.89
N ILE A 60 19.61 -6.65 -11.45
CA ILE A 60 18.88 -7.03 -12.65
C ILE A 60 19.65 -6.50 -13.86
N THR A 61 19.99 -7.34 -14.83
CA THR A 61 20.73 -6.94 -16.03
C THR A 61 19.92 -7.23 -17.29
N PHE A 62 19.77 -6.24 -18.17
CA PHE A 62 19.23 -6.43 -19.52
C PHE A 62 20.38 -6.32 -20.52
N ARG A 63 20.58 -7.34 -21.36
CA ARG A 63 21.62 -7.37 -22.40
C ARG A 63 20.99 -7.18 -23.77
N PHE A 64 21.63 -6.41 -24.63
CA PHE A 64 21.18 -6.13 -25.99
C PHE A 64 22.07 -6.81 -27.03
N ASP A 65 21.57 -7.03 -28.25
CA ASP A 65 22.35 -7.58 -29.35
C ASP A 65 23.32 -6.57 -29.99
N ARG A 66 23.09 -5.28 -29.73
CA ARG A 66 23.87 -4.14 -30.24
C ARG A 66 23.94 -3.02 -29.21
N GLU A 67 24.76 -2.02 -29.50
CA GLU A 67 24.72 -0.74 -28.79
C GLU A 67 23.40 0.00 -29.07
N VAL A 68 22.70 0.40 -28.01
CA VAL A 68 21.47 1.20 -28.07
C VAL A 68 21.63 2.48 -27.24
N PRO A 69 21.05 3.62 -27.62
CA PRO A 69 21.05 4.80 -26.77
C PRO A 69 20.33 4.51 -25.45
N CYS A 70 20.89 4.99 -24.34
CA CYS A 70 20.47 4.67 -22.99
C CYS A 70 20.70 5.84 -22.02
N GLY A 71 20.06 5.76 -20.86
CA GLY A 71 20.27 6.65 -19.71
C GLY A 71 19.32 6.30 -18.57
N ASP A 72 19.19 7.22 -17.62
CA ASP A 72 18.29 7.07 -16.47
C ASP A 72 17.30 8.23 -16.40
N PHE A 73 16.11 7.95 -15.88
CA PHE A 73 15.16 8.99 -15.46
C PHE A 73 15.59 9.60 -14.12
N VAL A 74 14.90 10.66 -13.70
CA VAL A 74 15.19 11.38 -12.46
C VAL A 74 15.08 10.52 -11.18
N ASP A 75 14.28 9.46 -11.20
CA ASP A 75 14.17 8.48 -10.11
C ASP A 75 15.32 7.46 -10.09
N GLY A 76 16.10 7.41 -11.17
CA GLY A 76 17.17 6.44 -11.42
C GLY A 76 16.71 5.16 -12.11
N SER A 77 15.48 5.11 -12.62
CA SER A 77 15.03 3.98 -13.46
C SER A 77 15.66 4.09 -14.86
N PRO A 78 16.17 2.98 -15.44
CA PRO A 78 16.82 3.04 -16.74
C PRO A 78 15.83 3.14 -17.91
N TRP A 79 16.30 3.74 -19.00
CA TRP A 79 15.65 3.74 -20.30
C TRP A 79 16.61 3.40 -21.44
N VAL A 80 16.05 2.90 -22.54
CA VAL A 80 16.73 2.70 -23.83
C VAL A 80 15.88 3.21 -24.99
N VAL A 81 16.51 3.52 -26.12
CA VAL A 81 15.83 4.01 -27.32
C VAL A 81 15.72 2.92 -28.39
N ASP A 82 14.51 2.73 -28.87
CA ASP A 82 14.18 2.02 -30.10
C ASP A 82 14.28 3.00 -31.28
N ASP A 83 15.24 2.77 -32.17
CA ASP A 83 15.45 3.57 -33.40
C ASP A 83 14.47 3.21 -34.54
N GLY A 84 13.45 2.41 -34.25
CA GLY A 84 12.42 1.94 -35.17
C GLY A 84 12.64 0.50 -35.65
N ALA A 85 13.77 -0.14 -35.30
CA ALA A 85 14.04 -1.55 -35.59
C ALA A 85 13.68 -2.50 -34.44
N GLY A 86 13.30 -1.96 -33.29
CA GLY A 86 13.19 -2.67 -32.02
C GLY A 86 14.54 -2.74 -31.27
N VAL A 87 14.42 -2.97 -29.97
CA VAL A 87 15.54 -3.28 -29.06
C VAL A 87 15.52 -4.78 -28.78
N ALA A 88 16.42 -5.53 -29.39
CA ALA A 88 16.53 -6.96 -29.15
C ALA A 88 17.29 -7.23 -27.84
N ILE A 89 16.54 -7.68 -26.84
CA ILE A 89 17.02 -8.11 -25.53
C ILE A 89 17.43 -9.58 -25.62
N THR A 90 18.74 -9.83 -25.57
CA THR A 90 19.34 -11.16 -25.73
C THR A 90 19.41 -11.93 -24.43
N ALA A 91 19.38 -11.26 -23.28
CA ALA A 91 19.27 -11.86 -21.97
C ALA A 91 18.69 -10.89 -20.94
N MET A 92 18.03 -11.46 -19.92
CA MET A 92 17.64 -10.78 -18.69
C MET A 92 18.13 -11.60 -17.50
N GLU A 93 18.98 -11.03 -16.66
CA GLU A 93 19.57 -11.67 -15.48
C GLU A 93 18.94 -11.10 -14.19
N PRO A 94 18.67 -11.92 -13.16
CA PRO A 94 18.68 -13.38 -13.16
C PRO A 94 17.71 -13.97 -14.20
N ALA A 95 18.09 -15.07 -14.85
CA ALA A 95 17.24 -15.73 -15.83
C ALA A 95 15.93 -16.23 -15.20
N VAL A 96 14.88 -16.40 -16.00
CA VAL A 96 13.68 -17.10 -15.55
C VAL A 96 14.06 -18.55 -15.29
N THR A 97 13.78 -19.06 -14.09
CA THR A 97 14.08 -20.45 -13.72
C THR A 97 12.89 -21.15 -13.06
N ARG A 98 13.11 -22.39 -12.61
CA ARG A 98 12.18 -23.17 -11.78
C ARG A 98 12.77 -23.52 -10.42
N ASP A 99 13.83 -22.82 -10.01
CA ASP A 99 14.65 -23.21 -8.85
C ASP A 99 14.00 -22.83 -7.50
N CYS A 100 13.02 -21.93 -7.52
CA CYS A 100 12.15 -21.59 -6.38
C CYS A 100 10.93 -22.52 -6.27
N GLY A 101 11.01 -23.77 -6.74
CA GLY A 101 9.97 -24.78 -6.57
C GLY A 101 8.63 -24.51 -7.30
N ALA A 102 8.60 -23.54 -8.20
CA ALA A 102 7.44 -23.22 -9.05
C ALA A 102 7.79 -23.23 -10.54
N ASP A 103 6.76 -23.14 -11.38
CA ASP A 103 6.93 -23.13 -12.84
C ASP A 103 7.63 -21.86 -13.37
N VAL A 104 7.58 -20.78 -12.59
CA VAL A 104 8.21 -19.48 -12.89
C VAL A 104 8.88 -18.92 -11.64
N CYS A 105 10.16 -18.58 -11.76
CA CYS A 105 10.97 -17.85 -10.77
C CYS A 105 11.76 -16.76 -11.47
N ASN A 106 11.96 -15.62 -10.82
CA ASN A 106 12.58 -14.44 -11.43
C ASN A 106 11.87 -14.04 -12.73
N GLY A 107 10.55 -14.06 -12.74
CA GLY A 107 9.76 -13.76 -13.92
C GLY A 107 9.80 -12.29 -14.31
N TRP A 108 9.15 -11.96 -15.42
CA TRP A 108 9.05 -10.60 -15.94
C TRP A 108 7.70 -10.38 -16.63
N MET A 109 7.33 -9.11 -16.82
CA MET A 109 6.08 -8.71 -17.45
C MET A 109 6.35 -7.55 -18.40
N LEU A 110 5.78 -7.64 -19.60
CA LEU A 110 5.73 -6.54 -20.58
C LEU A 110 4.43 -5.77 -20.41
N ASN A 111 4.50 -4.44 -20.34
CA ASN A 111 3.35 -3.52 -20.31
C ASN A 111 2.25 -4.02 -19.38
N VAL A 112 2.56 -4.07 -18.09
CA VAL A 112 1.69 -4.64 -17.06
C VAL A 112 0.25 -4.17 -17.27
N SER A 113 -0.62 -5.13 -17.57
CA SER A 113 -2.03 -4.93 -17.86
C SER A 113 -2.85 -6.01 -17.12
N GLY A 114 -4.04 -5.64 -16.68
CA GLY A 114 -4.85 -6.48 -15.80
C GLY A 114 -4.24 -6.72 -14.41
N ARG A 115 -4.74 -7.77 -13.74
CA ARG A 115 -4.48 -8.04 -12.32
C ARG A 115 -3.66 -9.31 -12.05
N GLY A 116 -3.35 -10.10 -13.08
CA GLY A 116 -2.44 -11.25 -12.95
C GLY A 116 -0.98 -10.82 -12.95
N GLN A 117 -0.09 -11.77 -12.69
CA GLN A 117 1.35 -11.53 -12.66
C GLN A 117 2.11 -12.72 -13.24
N ALA A 118 3.29 -12.48 -13.81
CA ALA A 118 4.18 -13.52 -14.32
C ALA A 118 5.58 -13.43 -13.70
N LEU A 119 5.66 -12.98 -12.44
CA LEU A 119 6.90 -12.70 -11.70
C LEU A 119 7.35 -13.91 -10.86
N ASP A 120 6.41 -14.65 -10.26
CA ASP A 120 6.68 -15.85 -9.45
C ASP A 120 5.47 -16.81 -9.42
N GLY A 121 5.70 -18.09 -9.68
CA GLY A 121 4.63 -19.09 -9.84
C GLY A 121 4.15 -19.77 -8.56
N ARG A 122 4.71 -19.47 -7.38
CA ARG A 122 4.37 -20.20 -6.14
C ARG A 122 2.96 -19.92 -5.60
N ARG A 123 2.33 -18.84 -6.05
CA ARG A 123 0.97 -18.48 -5.65
C ARG A 123 0.11 -18.23 -6.89
N ASP A 124 -0.73 -19.21 -7.20
CA ASP A 124 -1.65 -19.14 -8.34
C ASP A 124 -2.93 -18.35 -7.98
N TYR A 125 -2.76 -17.09 -7.56
CA TYR A 125 -3.89 -16.18 -7.42
C TYR A 125 -4.29 -15.73 -8.82
N ASP A 126 -5.15 -16.52 -9.46
CA ASP A 126 -5.86 -16.18 -10.69
C ASP A 126 -4.95 -15.85 -11.88
N MET A 127 -3.90 -16.65 -12.10
CA MET A 127 -3.14 -16.62 -13.36
C MET A 127 -4.03 -16.89 -14.57
N ALA A 128 -5.18 -17.56 -14.36
CA ALA A 128 -6.09 -17.98 -15.41
C ALA A 128 -6.99 -16.87 -15.96
N ALA A 129 -7.29 -15.82 -15.19
CA ALA A 129 -8.16 -14.71 -15.65
C ALA A 129 -7.41 -13.52 -16.24
N ALA A 130 -6.10 -13.41 -16.03
CA ALA A 130 -5.32 -12.39 -16.74
C ALA A 130 -5.14 -12.81 -18.20
N PRO A 131 -5.30 -11.90 -19.19
CA PRO A 131 -4.89 -12.19 -20.55
C PRO A 131 -3.46 -12.72 -20.49
N PRO A 132 -3.09 -13.72 -21.31
CA PRO A 132 -1.77 -14.34 -21.25
C PRO A 132 -0.74 -13.23 -21.34
N ILE A 133 -0.20 -12.85 -20.18
CA ILE A 133 0.95 -11.97 -20.09
C ILE A 133 1.97 -12.72 -20.92
N ARG A 134 2.46 -12.10 -22.00
CA ARG A 134 3.44 -12.74 -22.88
C ARG A 134 4.50 -13.38 -21.98
N ASP A 135 4.54 -14.67 -22.15
CA ASP A 135 4.91 -15.66 -21.15
C ASP A 135 6.23 -15.28 -20.47
N ALA A 136 6.30 -15.39 -19.15
CA ALA A 136 7.60 -15.51 -18.47
C ALA A 136 8.44 -16.68 -19.03
N THR A 137 7.85 -17.54 -19.87
CA THR A 137 8.49 -18.65 -20.57
C THR A 137 9.03 -18.34 -21.97
N GLU A 138 8.76 -17.17 -22.58
CA GLU A 138 9.47 -16.74 -23.79
C GLU A 138 10.90 -16.33 -23.41
N ALA A 139 11.78 -17.33 -23.36
CA ALA A 139 13.20 -17.12 -23.15
C ALA A 139 13.74 -16.14 -24.21
N ALA A 140 14.62 -15.23 -23.78
CA ALA A 140 15.35 -14.37 -24.69
C ALA A 140 15.97 -15.19 -25.85
N PRO A 141 16.02 -14.65 -27.08
CA PRO A 141 15.85 -13.24 -27.41
C PRO A 141 14.39 -12.77 -27.49
N PHE A 142 14.14 -11.56 -26.97
CA PHE A 142 12.86 -10.83 -27.06
C PHE A 142 13.12 -9.46 -27.68
N THR A 143 12.23 -8.95 -28.54
CA THR A 143 12.36 -7.60 -29.13
C THR A 143 11.33 -6.67 -28.53
N ALA A 144 11.82 -5.68 -27.77
CA ALA A 144 11.01 -4.61 -27.22
C ALA A 144 10.90 -3.44 -28.22
N THR A 145 9.82 -2.70 -28.16
CA THR A 145 9.54 -1.55 -29.05
C THR A 145 9.25 -0.29 -28.26
N ALA A 146 9.33 0.87 -28.91
CA ALA A 146 8.99 2.15 -28.31
C ALA A 146 7.61 2.13 -27.62
N GLY A 147 7.56 2.57 -26.36
CA GLY A 147 6.37 2.55 -25.51
C GLY A 147 6.31 1.35 -24.55
N ASP A 148 7.16 0.33 -24.75
CA ASP A 148 7.22 -0.83 -23.88
C ASP A 148 7.83 -0.49 -22.51
N SER A 149 7.27 -1.10 -21.47
CA SER A 149 7.86 -1.14 -20.12
C SER A 149 8.01 -2.59 -19.69
N ILE A 150 9.20 -2.96 -19.23
CA ILE A 150 9.54 -4.32 -18.84
C ILE A 150 9.76 -4.33 -17.33
N LEU A 151 8.82 -4.91 -16.59
CA LEU A 151 8.96 -5.17 -15.17
C LEU A 151 9.65 -6.51 -14.97
N LYS A 152 10.84 -6.52 -14.38
CA LYS A 152 11.61 -7.73 -14.08
C LYS A 152 11.71 -7.92 -12.57
N ALA A 153 11.51 -9.15 -12.11
CA ALA A 153 11.61 -9.50 -10.70
C ALA A 153 12.73 -10.51 -10.42
N VAL A 154 13.14 -10.52 -9.16
CA VAL A 154 14.00 -11.52 -8.53
C VAL A 154 13.16 -12.21 -7.45
N SER A 155 13.06 -13.53 -7.49
CA SER A 155 12.34 -14.34 -6.52
C SER A 155 13.22 -14.68 -5.31
N PHE A 156 12.60 -14.81 -4.13
CA PHE A 156 13.23 -15.51 -3.01
C PHE A 156 13.45 -16.99 -3.35
N GLN A 157 14.52 -17.58 -2.81
CA GLN A 157 14.71 -19.04 -2.85
C GLN A 157 13.78 -19.75 -1.85
N ASP A 158 13.45 -21.01 -2.12
CA ASP A 158 12.54 -21.80 -1.29
C ASP A 158 13.09 -22.05 0.11
N GLU A 159 14.41 -22.20 0.24
CA GLU A 159 15.07 -22.35 1.53
C GLU A 159 14.86 -21.12 2.43
N ALA A 160 14.63 -19.95 1.82
CA ALA A 160 14.39 -18.71 2.54
C ALA A 160 12.93 -18.57 2.99
N VAL A 161 11.96 -18.78 2.10
CA VAL A 161 10.55 -18.40 2.33
C VAL A 161 9.54 -19.55 2.30
N GLY A 162 10.02 -20.78 2.06
CA GLY A 162 9.18 -21.94 1.83
C GLY A 162 8.53 -21.95 0.43
N THR A 163 7.99 -23.10 0.03
CA THR A 163 7.45 -23.34 -1.32
C THR A 163 6.18 -22.56 -1.63
N ASP A 164 5.52 -21.97 -0.63
CA ASP A 164 4.31 -21.17 -0.80
C ASP A 164 4.49 -19.73 -0.32
N CYS A 165 5.73 -19.30 -0.07
CA CYS A 165 6.05 -17.98 0.44
C CYS A 165 5.27 -17.61 1.71
N SER A 166 4.95 -18.59 2.57
CA SER A 166 4.35 -18.35 3.89
C SER A 166 5.23 -18.81 5.06
N GLY A 167 6.40 -19.38 4.74
CA GLY A 167 7.30 -19.99 5.71
C GLY A 167 7.90 -18.98 6.69
N GLU A 168 8.28 -19.48 7.88
CA GLU A 168 8.88 -18.69 8.96
C GLU A 168 10.42 -18.53 8.84
N THR A 169 11.02 -19.06 7.77
CA THR A 169 12.39 -19.56 7.79
C THR A 169 13.50 -18.51 7.62
N ALA A 170 13.30 -17.42 6.86
CA ALA A 170 14.37 -16.43 6.63
C ALA A 170 14.42 -15.28 7.65
N PHE A 171 13.31 -14.99 8.32
CA PHE A 171 13.18 -13.78 9.15
C PHE A 171 12.86 -14.08 10.62
N GLY A 172 12.84 -15.37 11.00
CA GLY A 172 12.33 -15.81 12.30
C GLY A 172 10.84 -15.49 12.51
N ARG A 173 10.12 -15.20 11.41
CA ARG A 173 8.71 -14.82 11.33
C ARG A 173 8.17 -15.21 9.96
N SER A 174 6.85 -15.44 9.86
CA SER A 174 6.19 -15.67 8.58
C SER A 174 6.39 -14.47 7.66
N THR A 175 7.12 -14.69 6.58
CA THR A 175 7.19 -13.76 5.46
C THR A 175 6.07 -14.09 4.48
N ARG A 176 5.50 -13.06 3.89
CA ARG A 176 4.53 -13.17 2.81
C ARG A 176 5.12 -12.63 1.52
N HIS A 177 6.43 -12.74 1.30
CA HIS A 177 7.08 -12.28 0.06
C HIS A 177 7.55 -13.47 -0.76
N CYS A 178 7.04 -13.60 -1.99
CA CYS A 178 7.66 -14.45 -3.01
C CYS A 178 8.78 -13.70 -3.73
N LEU A 179 8.63 -12.38 -3.90
CA LEU A 179 9.61 -11.56 -4.60
C LEU A 179 10.61 -10.94 -3.62
N TYR A 180 11.89 -11.02 -3.98
CA TYR A 180 12.98 -10.33 -3.30
C TYR A 180 13.06 -8.87 -3.72
N PHE A 181 13.12 -8.64 -5.04
CA PHE A 181 13.33 -7.34 -5.66
C PHE A 181 12.65 -7.27 -7.03
N ALA A 182 12.35 -6.08 -7.51
CA ALA A 182 11.93 -5.83 -8.88
C ALA A 182 12.37 -4.46 -9.37
N GLY A 183 12.59 -4.34 -10.67
CA GLY A 183 12.97 -3.12 -11.37
C GLY A 183 12.27 -3.01 -12.73
N VAL A 184 12.30 -1.82 -13.32
CA VAL A 184 11.65 -1.52 -14.60
C VAL A 184 12.67 -1.00 -15.60
N LEU A 185 12.65 -1.53 -16.81
CA LEU A 185 13.29 -0.94 -17.99
C LEU A 185 12.22 -0.31 -18.88
N THR A 186 12.42 0.94 -19.30
CA THR A 186 11.53 1.65 -20.23
C THR A 186 12.15 1.73 -21.62
N VAL A 187 11.37 1.43 -22.67
CA VAL A 187 11.82 1.55 -24.07
C VAL A 187 11.09 2.72 -24.71
N LEU A 188 11.86 3.69 -25.23
CA LEU A 188 11.36 4.94 -25.78
C LEU A 188 11.62 5.02 -27.28
N GLY A 189 10.82 5.79 -28.02
CA GLY A 189 11.09 6.07 -29.44
C GLY A 189 12.17 7.15 -29.65
N GLU A 190 12.44 7.95 -28.62
CA GLU A 190 13.46 8.98 -28.61
C GLU A 190 14.01 9.18 -27.20
N ALA A 191 15.23 9.70 -27.08
CA ALA A 191 15.80 10.01 -25.77
C ALA A 191 14.96 11.11 -25.09
N PRO A 192 14.66 10.98 -23.79
CA PRO A 192 13.92 12.00 -23.05
C PRO A 192 14.75 13.29 -22.94
N PRO A 193 14.11 14.46 -22.71
CA PRO A 193 14.82 15.73 -22.51
C PRO A 193 15.93 15.61 -21.47
N ASP A 194 17.07 16.25 -21.75
CA ASP A 194 18.29 16.21 -20.92
C ASP A 194 18.77 14.79 -20.57
N GLY A 195 18.50 13.81 -21.44
CA GLY A 195 18.84 12.41 -21.19
C GLY A 195 18.09 11.80 -20.01
N GLY A 196 16.93 12.35 -19.64
CA GLY A 196 16.07 11.84 -18.58
C GLY A 196 16.33 12.43 -17.19
N ALA A 197 17.43 13.16 -17.02
CA ALA A 197 17.81 13.75 -15.73
C ALA A 197 16.74 14.71 -15.15
N ASN A 198 15.93 15.32 -16.02
CA ASN A 198 14.85 16.24 -15.65
C ASN A 198 13.47 15.71 -16.06
N THR A 199 13.31 14.40 -16.15
CA THR A 199 12.07 13.76 -16.64
C THR A 199 11.66 12.61 -15.73
N PHE A 200 10.38 12.57 -15.35
CA PHE A 200 9.79 11.42 -14.68
C PHE A 200 9.66 10.24 -15.65
N ARG A 201 9.90 9.03 -15.15
CA ARG A 201 9.67 7.82 -15.93
C ARG A 201 8.17 7.71 -16.28
N PRO A 202 7.80 7.37 -17.53
CA PRO A 202 6.44 6.96 -17.84
C PRO A 202 5.96 5.83 -16.92
N PRO A 203 4.67 5.76 -16.58
CA PRO A 203 4.14 4.66 -15.78
C PRO A 203 4.48 3.32 -16.42
N TYR A 204 4.89 2.32 -15.62
CA TYR A 204 5.26 0.99 -16.14
C TYR A 204 4.06 0.09 -16.44
N VAL A 205 2.86 0.55 -16.07
CA VAL A 205 1.57 -0.15 -16.16
C VAL A 205 0.65 0.54 -17.15
N GLY A 206 -0.31 -0.18 -17.72
CA GLY A 206 -1.31 0.39 -18.62
C GLY A 206 -0.76 0.75 -19.99
N THR A 207 -1.52 1.53 -20.77
CA THR A 207 -1.15 1.93 -22.16
C THR A 207 -0.79 3.40 -22.31
N ASP A 208 -1.22 4.25 -21.38
CA ASP A 208 -0.81 5.66 -21.38
C ASP A 208 0.63 5.78 -20.87
N ARG A 209 1.46 6.55 -21.57
CA ARG A 209 2.91 6.66 -21.37
C ARG A 209 3.36 8.13 -21.38
N PRO A 210 2.80 9.00 -20.54
CA PRO A 210 3.18 10.41 -20.55
C PRO A 210 4.64 10.58 -20.15
N ILE A 211 5.36 11.40 -20.91
CA ILE A 211 6.69 11.90 -20.56
C ILE A 211 6.48 13.23 -19.85
N ILE A 212 6.68 13.25 -18.54
CA ILE A 212 6.39 14.42 -17.69
C ILE A 212 7.73 15.03 -17.25
N PRO A 213 8.03 16.29 -17.62
CA PRO A 213 9.24 16.94 -17.14
C PRO A 213 9.10 17.30 -15.66
N VAL A 214 10.22 17.32 -14.94
CA VAL A 214 10.28 17.72 -13.53
C VAL A 214 9.80 19.15 -13.33
N SER A 215 9.94 20.02 -14.33
CA SER A 215 9.45 21.40 -14.29
C SER A 215 7.94 21.54 -14.17
N ASP A 216 7.17 20.49 -14.49
CA ASP A 216 5.71 20.49 -14.30
C ASP A 216 5.32 20.25 -12.83
N ALA A 217 6.25 19.76 -12.01
CA ALA A 217 6.04 19.58 -10.58
C ALA A 217 6.24 20.91 -9.83
N ASN A 218 5.18 21.38 -9.16
CA ASN A 218 5.28 22.49 -8.23
C ASN A 218 5.84 22.00 -6.88
N MET A 219 7.16 21.87 -6.82
CA MET A 219 7.88 21.39 -5.62
C MET A 219 7.70 22.31 -4.40
N SER A 220 7.29 23.56 -4.60
CA SER A 220 6.98 24.46 -3.49
C SER A 220 5.76 24.00 -2.68
N LEU A 221 4.88 23.17 -3.26
CA LEU A 221 3.73 22.57 -2.57
C LEU A 221 4.15 21.55 -1.50
N LEU A 222 5.38 21.03 -1.55
CA LEU A 222 5.90 20.15 -0.52
C LEU A 222 6.50 20.98 0.63
N PRO A 223 6.00 20.82 1.87
CA PRO A 223 6.52 21.51 3.06
C PRO A 223 8.02 21.31 3.24
N SER A 224 8.66 22.22 3.96
CA SER A 224 10.08 22.14 4.31
C SER A 224 10.22 22.20 5.84
N LEU A 225 9.65 21.21 6.52
CA LEU A 225 9.62 21.12 7.98
C LEU A 225 11.05 21.04 8.55
N PRO A 226 11.33 21.59 9.75
CA PRO A 226 12.69 21.59 10.29
C PRO A 226 13.21 20.19 10.59
N ALA A 227 14.32 19.77 9.99
CA ALA A 227 14.94 18.45 10.24
C ALA A 227 15.30 18.21 11.71
N ALA A 228 15.52 19.28 12.48
CA ALA A 228 15.75 19.21 13.93
C ALA A 228 14.55 18.64 14.72
N SER A 229 13.36 18.62 14.12
CA SER A 229 12.13 18.04 14.68
C SER A 229 11.92 16.57 14.30
N VAL A 230 12.79 15.99 13.47
CA VAL A 230 12.73 14.56 13.12
C VAL A 230 13.11 13.73 14.35
N ASP A 231 12.19 12.88 14.80
CA ASP A 231 12.47 11.94 15.88
C ASP A 231 13.47 10.86 15.44
N SER A 232 14.35 10.43 16.34
CA SER A 232 15.35 9.39 16.07
C SER A 232 14.77 8.02 15.64
N SER A 233 13.48 7.77 15.88
CA SER A 233 12.78 6.58 15.40
C SER A 233 12.38 6.67 13.92
N CYS A 234 12.47 7.85 13.31
CA CYS A 234 12.24 8.03 11.89
C CYS A 234 13.37 7.47 11.04
N PRO A 235 13.06 7.02 9.82
CA PRO A 235 14.08 6.62 8.87
C PRO A 235 14.98 7.82 8.52
N ASP A 236 16.27 7.56 8.33
CA ASP A 236 17.18 8.57 7.75
C ASP A 236 16.81 8.87 6.28
N VAL A 237 17.35 9.98 5.76
CA VAL A 237 17.07 10.44 4.38
C VAL A 237 17.38 9.36 3.36
N ALA A 238 18.54 8.69 3.49
CA ALA A 238 19.00 7.70 2.51
C ALA A 238 18.08 6.47 2.48
N ALA A 239 17.64 5.99 3.64
CA ALA A 239 16.70 4.88 3.76
C ALA A 239 15.32 5.26 3.19
N ALA A 240 14.85 6.48 3.46
CA ALA A 240 13.58 6.97 2.93
C ALA A 240 13.61 7.15 1.41
N GLU A 241 14.64 7.81 0.88
CA GLU A 241 14.86 7.96 -0.56
C GLU A 241 14.91 6.59 -1.23
N THR A 242 15.75 5.68 -0.71
CA THR A 242 15.87 4.32 -1.22
C THR A 242 14.52 3.63 -1.29
N ALA A 243 13.70 3.71 -0.23
CA ALA A 243 12.40 3.07 -0.16
C ALA A 243 11.36 3.70 -1.11
N LEU A 244 11.41 5.01 -1.32
CA LEU A 244 10.50 5.76 -2.20
C LEU A 244 10.83 5.52 -3.67
N CYS A 245 12.11 5.41 -4.04
CA CYS A 245 12.57 5.22 -5.42
C CYS A 245 12.34 3.80 -5.95
N GLN A 246 11.89 2.85 -5.12
CA GLN A 246 11.56 1.52 -5.60
C GLN A 246 10.22 1.50 -6.36
N VAL A 247 10.18 0.75 -7.46
CA VAL A 247 8.93 0.53 -8.22
C VAL A 247 7.84 -0.02 -7.30
N PRO A 248 6.66 0.62 -7.24
CA PRO A 248 5.56 0.15 -6.40
C PRO A 248 4.88 -1.05 -7.06
N LEU A 249 5.02 -2.26 -6.51
CA LEU A 249 4.26 -3.43 -6.98
C LEU A 249 2.90 -3.43 -6.28
N SER A 250 1.89 -2.82 -6.91
CA SER A 250 0.52 -2.75 -6.37
C SER A 250 -0.58 -2.88 -7.42
N PHE A 251 -0.25 -3.29 -8.64
CA PHE A 251 -1.23 -3.54 -9.70
C PHE A 251 -2.13 -4.74 -9.39
N MET A 252 -1.67 -5.68 -8.56
CA MET A 252 -2.51 -6.74 -8.02
C MET A 252 -3.45 -6.16 -6.96
N GLY A 253 -4.76 -6.30 -7.18
CA GLY A 253 -5.75 -5.95 -6.17
C GLY A 253 -5.72 -6.93 -4.99
N THR A 254 -6.27 -6.50 -3.84
CA THR A 254 -6.61 -7.37 -2.69
C THR A 254 -5.43 -8.04 -1.96
N TYR A 255 -5.71 -9.17 -1.29
CA TYR A 255 -4.80 -9.97 -0.46
C TYR A 255 -3.59 -10.50 -1.23
N ALA A 256 -3.76 -10.92 -2.48
CA ALA A 256 -2.70 -11.53 -3.29
C ALA A 256 -1.45 -10.65 -3.40
N ASN A 257 -1.65 -9.33 -3.43
CA ASN A 257 -0.59 -8.34 -3.58
C ASN A 257 0.49 -8.39 -2.48
N GLN A 258 0.23 -8.98 -1.32
CA GLN A 258 1.26 -9.11 -0.28
C GLN A 258 2.41 -10.03 -0.73
N PHE A 259 2.08 -11.08 -1.50
CA PHE A 259 3.01 -12.10 -1.99
C PHE A 259 3.92 -11.60 -3.11
N PHE A 260 3.41 -10.67 -3.91
CA PHE A 260 4.08 -10.19 -5.11
C PHE A 260 4.64 -8.78 -4.96
N LYS A 261 4.76 -8.32 -3.72
CA LYS A 261 5.59 -7.19 -3.36
C LYS A 261 7.01 -7.67 -3.18
N GLY A 262 7.97 -7.03 -3.85
CA GLY A 262 9.38 -7.24 -3.58
C GLY A 262 9.67 -6.87 -2.13
N TYR A 263 10.35 -7.73 -1.40
CA TYR A 263 10.79 -7.46 -0.03
C TYR A 263 11.60 -6.16 0.01
N LEU A 264 12.55 -5.96 -0.90
CA LEU A 264 13.30 -4.70 -1.00
C LEU A 264 12.43 -3.53 -1.49
N ASN A 265 11.46 -3.76 -2.39
CA ASN A 265 10.52 -2.74 -2.89
C ASN A 265 9.52 -2.26 -1.82
N THR A 266 9.27 -3.07 -0.79
CA THR A 266 8.49 -2.70 0.40
C THR A 266 9.37 -2.34 1.57
N ASN A 267 10.65 -2.09 1.29
CA ASN A 267 11.62 -1.66 2.27
C ASN A 267 11.67 -2.63 3.48
N GLN A 268 11.56 -3.90 3.16
CA GLN A 268 11.95 -4.97 4.06
C GLN A 268 11.01 -5.12 5.24
N SER A 269 9.73 -4.85 5.01
CA SER A 269 8.70 -5.30 5.93
C SER A 269 8.75 -6.83 5.99
N ALA A 270 9.44 -7.40 6.98
CA ALA A 270 9.71 -8.84 7.08
C ALA A 270 8.46 -9.73 6.93
N SER A 271 7.28 -9.20 7.25
CA SER A 271 6.00 -9.91 7.13
C SER A 271 5.38 -9.87 5.72
N GLY A 272 5.69 -8.88 4.88
CA GLY A 272 4.96 -8.56 3.65
C GLY A 272 3.51 -8.14 3.82
N TYR A 273 2.98 -8.22 5.03
CA TYR A 273 1.63 -7.81 5.35
C TYR A 273 1.42 -6.31 5.12
N HIS A 274 0.33 -5.97 4.44
CA HIS A 274 0.01 -4.61 4.03
C HIS A 274 -0.08 -3.60 5.16
N GLY A 275 -0.50 -4.01 6.36
CA GLY A 275 -0.46 -3.15 7.55
C GLY A 275 0.94 -2.60 7.81
N HIS A 276 1.96 -3.47 7.76
CA HIS A 276 3.35 -3.08 7.98
C HIS A 276 3.90 -2.25 6.81
N VAL A 277 3.60 -2.65 5.57
CA VAL A 277 4.02 -1.91 4.39
C VAL A 277 3.45 -0.49 4.40
N SER A 278 2.16 -0.35 4.73
CA SER A 278 1.47 0.94 4.77
C SER A 278 1.97 1.81 5.91
N ARG A 279 2.28 1.23 7.07
CA ARG A 279 2.97 1.95 8.15
C ARG A 279 4.30 2.54 7.67
N SER A 280 5.15 1.70 7.08
CA SER A 280 6.47 2.13 6.61
C SER A 280 6.38 3.18 5.50
N TYR A 281 5.44 3.03 4.57
CA TYR A 281 5.18 4.02 3.55
C TYR A 281 4.72 5.37 4.12
N GLY A 282 3.91 5.34 5.20
CA GLY A 282 3.57 6.54 5.96
C GLY A 282 4.79 7.24 6.56
N ASP A 283 5.70 6.48 7.17
CA ASP A 283 6.95 7.04 7.72
C ASP A 283 7.81 7.70 6.64
N TYR A 284 7.93 7.10 5.44
CA TYR A 284 8.70 7.69 4.33
C TYR A 284 8.04 8.92 3.74
N LEU A 285 6.72 8.92 3.61
CA LEU A 285 5.96 10.09 3.17
C LEU A 285 6.22 11.26 4.10
N LEU A 286 6.04 11.07 5.42
CA LEU A 286 6.27 12.13 6.40
C LEU A 286 7.74 12.56 6.42
N ARG A 287 8.68 11.61 6.31
CA ARG A 287 10.12 11.90 6.24
C ARG A 287 10.48 12.80 5.06
N ALA A 288 9.73 12.71 3.96
CA ALA A 288 9.94 13.50 2.76
C ALA A 288 9.43 14.94 2.87
N LEU A 289 8.81 15.34 3.98
CA LEU A 289 8.31 16.71 4.19
C LEU A 289 9.31 17.61 4.93
N PHE A 290 10.50 17.12 5.25
CA PHE A 290 11.52 17.88 5.99
C PHE A 290 12.49 18.62 5.03
N ASP A 291 13.18 19.63 5.57
CA ASP A 291 14.09 20.53 4.85
C ASP A 291 15.44 19.90 4.47
N ASP A 292 15.77 18.75 5.04
CA ASP A 292 16.94 17.95 4.66
C ASP A 292 16.61 16.87 3.62
N ARG A 293 15.42 16.91 3.01
CA ARG A 293 15.07 16.05 1.87
C ARG A 293 16.00 16.34 0.69
N THR A 294 16.29 15.30 -0.08
CA THR A 294 16.92 15.45 -1.39
C THR A 294 15.85 15.70 -2.46
N ASP A 295 16.26 16.33 -3.57
CA ASP A 295 15.39 16.45 -4.75
C ASP A 295 14.98 15.07 -5.27
N ARG A 296 15.92 14.12 -5.30
CA ARG A 296 15.65 12.74 -5.74
C ARG A 296 14.56 12.07 -4.92
N MET A 297 14.56 12.20 -3.59
CA MET A 297 13.51 11.63 -2.75
C MET A 297 12.13 12.21 -3.11
N ALA A 298 12.06 13.52 -3.33
CA ALA A 298 10.82 14.18 -3.73
C ALA A 298 10.36 13.77 -5.14
N HIS A 299 11.29 13.57 -6.08
CA HIS A 299 10.95 13.04 -7.40
C HIS A 299 10.44 11.60 -7.34
N CYS A 300 11.06 10.74 -6.54
CA CYS A 300 10.61 9.36 -6.33
C CYS A 300 9.23 9.27 -5.67
N LEU A 301 8.93 10.19 -4.75
CA LEU A 301 7.61 10.37 -4.15
C LEU A 301 6.54 10.65 -5.22
N ILE A 302 6.81 11.57 -6.15
CA ILE A 302 5.91 11.91 -7.26
C ILE A 302 5.79 10.75 -8.25
N GLN A 303 6.91 10.13 -8.63
CA GLN A 303 6.95 8.99 -9.54
C GLN A 303 6.07 7.83 -9.06
N ARG A 304 6.10 7.55 -7.75
CA ARG A 304 5.23 6.54 -7.14
C ARG A 304 3.75 6.90 -7.33
N GLY A 305 3.38 8.16 -7.17
CA GLY A 305 2.02 8.63 -7.44
C GLY A 305 1.60 8.50 -8.90
N ILE A 306 2.51 8.79 -9.85
CA ILE A 306 2.29 8.57 -11.29
C ILE A 306 2.00 7.10 -11.57
N ASP A 307 2.81 6.18 -11.06
CA ASP A 307 2.61 4.75 -11.27
C ASP A 307 1.27 4.27 -10.68
N LEU A 308 0.95 4.65 -9.43
CA LEU A 308 -0.30 4.23 -8.78
C LEU A 308 -1.53 4.80 -9.47
N TYR A 309 -1.48 6.05 -9.97
CA TYR A 309 -2.57 6.63 -10.74
C TYR A 309 -2.88 5.80 -11.98
N HIS A 310 -1.85 5.41 -12.74
CA HIS A 310 -2.04 4.63 -13.96
C HIS A 310 -2.43 3.16 -13.70
N MET A 311 -2.23 2.63 -12.49
CA MET A 311 -2.81 1.33 -12.11
C MET A 311 -4.33 1.38 -11.98
N LEU A 312 -4.92 2.56 -11.73
CA LEU A 312 -6.37 2.73 -11.61
C LEU A 312 -7.06 2.80 -12.96
N LEU A 313 -6.33 3.11 -14.02
CA LEU A 313 -6.87 3.29 -15.36
C LEU A 313 -6.95 1.95 -16.14
N PRO A 314 -7.84 1.85 -17.14
CA PRO A 314 -7.82 0.75 -18.09
C PRO A 314 -6.48 0.65 -18.83
N PRO A 315 -6.00 -0.56 -19.17
CA PRO A 315 -6.60 -1.88 -18.94
C PRO A 315 -6.23 -2.54 -17.59
N VAL A 316 -5.58 -1.83 -16.67
CA VAL A 316 -5.19 -2.42 -15.36
C VAL A 316 -6.40 -2.45 -14.44
N GLU A 317 -7.05 -1.30 -14.27
CA GLU A 317 -8.22 -1.09 -13.42
C GLU A 317 -8.09 -1.77 -12.06
N THR A 318 -6.97 -1.56 -11.37
CA THR A 318 -6.79 -2.16 -10.04
C THR A 318 -7.77 -1.59 -9.02
N SER A 319 -7.93 -2.29 -7.91
CA SER A 319 -8.76 -1.84 -6.79
C SER A 319 -8.15 -2.35 -5.50
N TRP A 320 -8.04 -1.45 -4.53
CA TRP A 320 -7.54 -1.71 -3.19
C TRP A 320 -8.65 -1.53 -2.17
N GLY A 321 -9.82 -2.14 -2.42
CA GLY A 321 -11.01 -2.01 -1.59
C GLY A 321 -10.87 -2.52 -0.15
N PRO A 322 -11.96 -2.50 0.62
CA PRO A 322 -11.93 -2.73 2.05
C PRO A 322 -11.68 -4.21 2.32
N ASN A 323 -10.58 -4.49 2.99
CA ASN A 323 -10.15 -5.85 3.28
C ASN A 323 -9.32 -5.86 4.56
N GLY A 324 -9.84 -5.24 5.61
CA GLY A 324 -9.23 -5.29 6.95
C GLY A 324 -7.82 -4.70 7.01
N GLY A 325 -7.58 -3.60 6.31
CA GLY A 325 -6.27 -2.95 6.23
C GLY A 325 -5.35 -3.46 5.10
N HIS A 326 -5.77 -4.46 4.31
CA HIS A 326 -4.98 -4.90 3.15
C HIS A 326 -4.95 -3.89 2.00
N GLY A 327 -5.99 -3.08 1.83
CA GLY A 327 -6.06 -2.09 0.74
C GLY A 327 -5.48 -0.71 1.07
N GLN A 328 -5.08 -0.46 2.32
CA GLN A 328 -4.77 0.89 2.80
C GLN A 328 -3.42 1.42 2.29
N GLY A 329 -3.23 2.74 2.38
CA GLY A 329 -2.00 3.45 2.01
C GLY A 329 -1.77 3.55 0.50
N ARG A 330 -2.83 3.57 -0.32
CA ARG A 330 -2.74 3.75 -1.78
C ARG A 330 -3.40 5.02 -2.28
N THR A 331 -4.44 5.52 -1.62
CA THR A 331 -5.19 6.71 -2.09
C THR A 331 -4.29 7.95 -2.14
N MET A 332 -3.41 8.07 -1.15
CA MET A 332 -2.53 9.22 -0.99
C MET A 332 -1.65 9.54 -2.20
N TRP A 333 -1.02 8.53 -2.80
CA TRP A 333 0.00 8.74 -3.83
C TRP A 333 -0.54 9.35 -5.13
N PRO A 334 -1.62 8.82 -5.76
CA PRO A 334 -2.17 9.43 -6.97
C PRO A 334 -2.72 10.84 -6.71
N VAL A 335 -3.30 11.10 -5.52
CA VAL A 335 -3.78 12.45 -5.16
C VAL A 335 -2.61 13.41 -4.96
N LEU A 336 -1.54 12.97 -4.30
CA LEU A 336 -0.31 13.77 -4.13
C LEU A 336 0.32 14.12 -5.48
N ALA A 337 0.48 13.14 -6.37
CA ALA A 337 0.99 13.41 -7.71
C ALA A 337 0.07 14.36 -8.48
N ALA A 338 -1.25 14.19 -8.38
CA ALA A 338 -2.20 15.09 -9.01
C ALA A 338 -2.05 16.54 -8.53
N ALA A 339 -1.93 16.74 -7.20
CA ALA A 339 -1.75 18.06 -6.61
C ALA A 339 -0.42 18.69 -7.02
N VAL A 340 0.70 17.97 -6.87
CA VAL A 340 2.05 18.51 -7.14
C VAL A 340 2.28 18.76 -8.64
N LEU A 341 1.74 17.93 -9.52
CA LEU A 341 1.85 18.10 -10.98
C LEU A 341 0.78 19.04 -11.57
N GLY A 342 -0.09 19.63 -10.75
CA GLY A 342 -1.19 20.47 -11.24
C GLY A 342 -2.20 19.73 -12.14
N ARG A 343 -2.35 18.41 -11.96
CA ARG A 343 -3.23 17.54 -12.76
C ARG A 343 -4.61 17.46 -12.14
N ALA A 344 -5.39 18.54 -12.30
CA ALA A 344 -6.77 18.60 -11.83
C ALA A 344 -7.65 17.50 -12.44
N ASP A 345 -7.32 17.04 -13.67
CA ASP A 345 -7.95 15.90 -14.33
C ASP A 345 -7.73 14.60 -13.54
N TRP A 346 -6.54 14.38 -12.99
CA TRP A 346 -6.22 13.20 -12.18
C TRP A 346 -6.94 13.24 -10.84
N ALA A 347 -6.95 14.39 -10.17
CA ALA A 347 -7.67 14.56 -8.90
C ALA A 347 -9.18 14.31 -9.08
N THR A 348 -9.77 14.91 -10.10
CA THR A 348 -11.20 14.70 -10.45
C THR A 348 -11.47 13.23 -10.78
N ASN A 349 -10.57 12.57 -11.51
CA ASN A 349 -10.71 11.17 -11.84
C ASN A 349 -10.72 10.29 -10.58
N VAL A 350 -9.74 10.45 -9.67
CA VAL A 350 -9.66 9.71 -8.40
C VAL A 350 -10.89 9.97 -7.52
N GLU A 351 -11.36 11.21 -7.45
CA GLU A 351 -12.57 11.57 -6.71
C GLU A 351 -13.80 10.84 -7.26
N SER A 352 -13.97 10.84 -8.59
CA SER A 352 -15.09 10.20 -9.27
C SER A 352 -15.09 8.67 -9.25
N MET A 353 -14.00 8.03 -8.81
CA MET A 353 -13.94 6.59 -8.69
C MET A 353 -14.89 6.08 -7.61
N SER A 354 -15.47 4.90 -7.82
CA SER A 354 -16.24 4.22 -6.79
C SER A 354 -15.41 4.09 -5.51
N PRO A 355 -15.96 4.41 -4.32
CA PRO A 355 -15.17 4.40 -3.09
C PRO A 355 -14.61 3.01 -2.76
N GLY A 356 -15.24 1.92 -3.25
CA GLY A 356 -14.70 0.55 -3.20
C GLY A 356 -13.37 0.33 -3.94
N ARG A 357 -12.86 1.31 -4.70
CA ARG A 357 -11.52 1.29 -5.29
C ARG A 357 -10.41 1.48 -4.26
N PHE A 358 -10.71 2.09 -3.11
CA PHE A 358 -9.73 2.43 -2.09
C PHE A 358 -10.23 2.06 -0.70
N ALA A 359 -9.43 1.35 0.09
CA ALA A 359 -9.78 0.98 1.45
C ALA A 359 -9.95 2.23 2.32
N GLU A 360 -9.19 3.29 2.08
CA GLU A 360 -9.30 4.56 2.81
C GLU A 360 -10.63 5.29 2.57
N ARG A 361 -11.41 4.88 1.56
CA ARG A 361 -12.77 5.40 1.30
C ARG A 361 -13.88 4.41 1.58
N SER A 362 -13.57 3.12 1.61
CA SER A 362 -14.57 2.04 1.72
C SER A 362 -14.44 1.20 2.99
N GLN A 363 -13.41 1.41 3.81
CA GLN A 363 -13.23 0.80 5.13
C GLN A 363 -13.64 1.76 6.26
N ILE A 364 -14.09 2.96 5.91
CA ILE A 364 -14.64 3.97 6.79
C ILE A 364 -15.83 4.60 6.07
N TYR A 365 -16.80 5.12 6.81
CA TYR A 365 -18.00 5.74 6.24
C TYR A 365 -18.53 6.82 7.17
N TRP A 366 -19.21 7.81 6.60
CA TRP A 366 -19.95 8.79 7.37
C TRP A 366 -21.29 8.21 7.81
N SER A 367 -21.65 8.43 9.08
CA SER A 367 -22.97 8.13 9.59
C SER A 367 -23.64 9.38 10.17
N PRO A 368 -24.76 9.84 9.60
CA PRO A 368 -25.50 10.99 10.13
C PRO A 368 -26.26 10.67 11.43
N ILE A 369 -26.38 9.38 11.80
CA ILE A 369 -27.13 8.94 12.98
C ILE A 369 -26.22 8.54 14.15
N ALA A 370 -24.92 8.36 13.90
CA ALA A 370 -23.93 8.23 14.95
C ALA A 370 -23.66 9.62 15.51
N ASP A 371 -24.27 9.93 16.65
CA ASP A 371 -24.16 11.24 17.24
C ASP A 371 -23.32 11.23 18.54
N PRO A 372 -22.23 12.03 18.63
CA PRO A 372 -21.51 12.25 19.88
C PRO A 372 -22.34 12.78 21.04
N THR A 373 -23.45 13.47 20.78
CA THR A 373 -24.26 14.09 21.84
C THR A 373 -25.32 13.16 22.45
N GLY A 374 -25.52 11.98 21.86
CA GLY A 374 -26.57 11.04 22.28
C GLY A 374 -27.95 11.34 21.70
N ASP A 375 -28.09 12.45 20.98
CA ASP A 375 -29.29 12.85 20.27
C ASP A 375 -29.17 12.33 18.83
N PHE A 376 -29.88 11.26 18.46
CA PHE A 376 -29.83 10.61 17.13
C PHE A 376 -30.18 11.51 15.90
N ASN A 377 -30.12 12.84 16.05
CA ASN A 377 -30.18 13.90 15.04
C ASN A 377 -28.98 14.89 15.13
N GLY A 378 -27.86 14.49 15.73
CA GLY A 378 -26.69 15.36 15.89
C GLY A 378 -25.84 15.51 14.63
N PRO A 379 -24.61 16.04 14.74
CA PRO A 379 -23.76 16.35 13.59
C PRO A 379 -23.31 15.12 12.78
N GLY A 380 -23.49 13.88 13.27
CA GLY A 380 -22.97 12.66 12.66
C GLY A 380 -21.53 12.34 13.08
N GLU A 381 -21.02 11.18 12.67
CA GLU A 381 -19.66 10.71 12.96
C GLU A 381 -19.09 9.82 11.84
N VAL A 382 -17.77 9.84 11.65
CA VAL A 382 -17.05 8.93 10.76
C VAL A 382 -16.70 7.63 11.49
N LEU A 383 -17.29 6.55 11.01
CA LEU A 383 -17.19 5.21 11.59
C LEU A 383 -16.27 4.31 10.79
N TYR A 384 -15.71 3.30 11.45
CA TYR A 384 -14.97 2.21 10.85
C TYR A 384 -15.90 1.14 10.26
N GLY A 385 -15.44 0.52 9.18
CA GLY A 385 -16.00 -0.70 8.62
C GLY A 385 -16.50 -0.53 7.18
N ALA A 386 -16.52 -1.64 6.45
CA ALA A 386 -16.96 -1.71 5.08
C ALA A 386 -18.49 -1.61 5.01
N HIS A 387 -18.97 -0.56 4.36
CA HIS A 387 -20.39 -0.23 4.32
C HIS A 387 -20.88 -0.13 2.87
N PRO A 388 -22.06 -0.69 2.52
CA PRO A 388 -22.61 -0.61 1.17
C PRO A 388 -22.78 0.81 0.63
N ALA A 389 -23.14 1.78 1.51
CA ALA A 389 -23.24 3.19 1.13
C ALA A 389 -21.88 3.79 0.70
N ALA A 390 -20.76 3.27 1.20
CA ALA A 390 -19.41 3.67 0.78
C ALA A 390 -18.96 2.95 -0.51
N GLY A 391 -19.90 2.49 -1.35
CA GLY A 391 -19.60 1.72 -2.55
C GLY A 391 -18.78 0.44 -2.28
N GLY A 392 -18.79 -0.03 -1.04
CA GLY A 392 -18.14 -1.27 -0.64
C GLY A 392 -18.70 -2.43 -1.44
N THR A 393 -17.86 -3.43 -1.71
CA THR A 393 -18.31 -4.69 -2.29
C THR A 393 -19.46 -5.26 -1.45
N SER A 394 -20.31 -6.09 -2.06
CA SER A 394 -21.48 -6.75 -1.47
C SER A 394 -21.20 -7.69 -0.28
N MET A 395 -20.08 -7.51 0.42
CA MET A 395 -19.52 -8.42 1.42
C MET A 395 -20.06 -8.21 2.84
N CYS A 396 -20.93 -7.21 3.03
CA CYS A 396 -21.45 -6.82 4.33
C CYS A 396 -22.96 -6.65 4.31
N THR A 397 -23.66 -7.77 4.29
CA THR A 397 -25.04 -7.87 4.75
C THR A 397 -25.10 -7.90 6.29
N THR A 398 -26.26 -7.58 6.87
CA THR A 398 -26.49 -7.76 8.32
C THR A 398 -26.19 -9.19 8.74
N GLY A 399 -26.55 -10.19 7.92
CA GLY A 399 -26.22 -11.59 8.14
C GLY A 399 -24.73 -11.88 8.12
N GLU A 400 -23.93 -11.21 7.30
CA GLU A 400 -22.46 -11.38 7.29
C GLU A 400 -21.77 -10.69 8.46
N TYR A 401 -22.29 -9.56 8.93
CA TYR A 401 -21.82 -8.89 10.14
C TYR A 401 -21.95 -9.82 11.35
N PHE A 402 -23.15 -10.37 11.58
CA PHE A 402 -23.46 -11.23 12.72
C PHE A 402 -23.09 -12.71 12.53
N GLY A 403 -23.12 -13.23 11.31
CA GLY A 403 -23.04 -14.66 11.00
C GLY A 403 -21.69 -15.30 11.28
N ARG A 404 -20.69 -14.50 11.64
CA ARG A 404 -19.40 -15.01 12.15
C ARG A 404 -19.22 -14.78 13.65
N CYS A 405 -20.14 -14.12 14.34
CA CYS A 405 -20.13 -13.96 15.80
C CYS A 405 -20.52 -15.30 16.46
N TYR A 406 -19.57 -16.21 16.63
CA TYR A 406 -19.78 -17.45 17.36
C TYR A 406 -19.75 -17.19 18.87
N PRO A 407 -20.72 -17.71 19.65
CA PRO A 407 -20.75 -17.58 21.11
C PRO A 407 -19.51 -18.16 21.79
N ASP A 408 -18.92 -19.23 21.23
CA ASP A 408 -17.72 -19.86 21.77
C ASP A 408 -16.42 -19.11 21.42
N TRP A 409 -16.51 -18.05 20.61
CA TRP A 409 -15.35 -17.30 20.14
C TRP A 409 -15.64 -15.79 20.12
N PRO A 410 -15.71 -15.14 21.30
CA PRO A 410 -15.79 -13.69 21.38
C PRO A 410 -14.69 -13.05 20.50
N GLY A 411 -15.09 -12.21 19.54
CA GLY A 411 -14.20 -11.62 18.52
C GLY A 411 -14.21 -12.30 17.13
N SER A 412 -15.10 -13.26 16.90
CA SER A 412 -15.26 -13.94 15.60
C SER A 412 -16.17 -13.21 14.61
N CYS A 413 -16.89 -12.17 15.05
CA CYS A 413 -17.68 -11.29 14.19
C CYS A 413 -16.89 -10.82 12.96
N ASN A 414 -17.58 -10.43 11.88
CA ASN A 414 -16.89 -9.95 10.70
C ASN A 414 -16.16 -8.62 11.01
N ARG A 415 -14.83 -8.70 11.10
CA ARG A 415 -13.94 -7.58 11.46
C ARG A 415 -13.79 -6.53 10.35
N VAL A 416 -14.32 -6.80 9.16
CA VAL A 416 -14.25 -5.87 8.03
C VAL A 416 -15.51 -5.04 7.94
N CYS A 417 -16.68 -5.59 8.27
CA CYS A 417 -17.97 -4.96 8.00
C CYS A 417 -18.28 -3.79 8.93
N GLY A 418 -18.83 -2.72 8.34
CA GLY A 418 -19.45 -1.61 9.07
C GLY A 418 -20.65 -2.09 9.86
N ASP A 419 -21.00 -1.31 10.88
CA ASP A 419 -22.21 -1.56 11.66
C ASP A 419 -23.45 -1.56 10.75
N PRO A 420 -24.25 -2.64 10.73
CA PRO A 420 -25.47 -2.71 9.94
C PRO A 420 -26.54 -1.68 10.34
N PHE A 421 -26.37 -0.98 11.46
CA PHE A 421 -27.28 0.06 11.92
C PHE A 421 -26.68 1.46 11.90
N GLY A 422 -25.39 1.61 11.58
CA GLY A 422 -24.73 2.90 11.46
C GLY A 422 -24.53 3.68 12.76
N TYR A 423 -24.69 3.09 13.95
CA TYR A 423 -24.48 3.80 15.21
C TYR A 423 -23.04 3.76 15.70
N ILE A 424 -22.31 2.69 15.36
CA ILE A 424 -20.98 2.39 15.90
C ILE A 424 -19.97 1.93 14.84
N ASP A 425 -18.72 1.87 15.25
CA ASP A 425 -17.67 1.20 14.48
C ASP A 425 -18.06 -0.25 14.17
N GLY A 426 -17.67 -0.71 12.99
CA GLY A 426 -17.88 -2.05 12.48
C GLY A 426 -17.01 -3.12 13.15
N GLY A 427 -17.43 -4.38 13.03
CA GLY A 427 -16.86 -5.50 13.79
C GLY A 427 -16.95 -5.27 15.31
N PRO A 428 -16.08 -5.91 16.11
CA PRO A 428 -15.85 -5.50 17.50
C PRO A 428 -15.07 -4.18 17.53
N PRO A 429 -15.69 -3.05 17.95
CA PRO A 429 -15.04 -1.74 17.96
C PRO A 429 -13.73 -1.75 18.73
N GLY A 430 -12.72 -1.08 18.18
CA GLY A 430 -11.42 -0.93 18.79
C GLY A 430 -10.52 -2.14 18.66
N ASP A 431 -10.92 -3.24 18.01
CA ASP A 431 -10.14 -4.47 17.94
C ASP A 431 -9.80 -4.91 16.50
N SER A 432 -8.97 -5.94 16.38
CA SER A 432 -8.65 -6.66 15.16
C SER A 432 -8.26 -5.76 13.98
N TYR A 433 -9.02 -5.76 12.88
CA TYR A 433 -8.67 -5.01 11.68
C TYR A 433 -8.75 -3.50 11.82
N GLN A 434 -9.54 -2.98 12.76
CA GLN A 434 -9.54 -1.55 13.05
C GLN A 434 -8.18 -1.10 13.61
N GLN A 435 -7.56 -1.95 14.45
CA GLN A 435 -6.21 -1.72 14.98
C GLN A 435 -5.10 -1.91 13.94
N ILE A 436 -5.41 -2.50 12.77
CA ILE A 436 -4.48 -2.62 11.65
C ILE A 436 -4.58 -1.39 10.75
N PHE A 437 -5.81 -0.96 10.49
CA PHE A 437 -6.10 0.14 9.60
C PHE A 437 -5.63 1.47 10.20
N THR A 438 -6.10 1.75 11.42
CA THR A 438 -6.05 3.11 11.96
C THR A 438 -4.66 3.63 12.28
N PRO A 439 -3.72 2.84 12.84
CA PRO A 439 -2.38 3.36 13.11
C PRO A 439 -1.61 3.77 11.84
N ALA A 440 -1.84 3.08 10.72
CA ALA A 440 -1.22 3.43 9.44
C ALA A 440 -1.91 4.65 8.78
N ALA A 441 -3.22 4.80 8.99
CA ALA A 441 -4.00 5.95 8.51
C ALA A 441 -3.43 7.29 8.96
N ARG A 442 -2.89 7.33 10.18
CA ARG A 442 -2.33 8.52 10.82
C ARG A 442 -1.34 9.31 9.96
N ALA A 443 -0.38 8.62 9.36
CA ALA A 443 0.66 9.28 8.57
C ALA A 443 0.08 9.95 7.32
N TYR A 444 -0.86 9.28 6.67
CA TYR A 444 -1.53 9.79 5.47
C TYR A 444 -2.41 10.99 5.82
N SER A 445 -3.17 10.91 6.91
CA SER A 445 -4.01 12.03 7.33
C SER A 445 -3.19 13.25 7.72
N LEU A 446 -2.08 13.06 8.43
CA LEU A 446 -1.18 14.15 8.75
C LEU A 446 -0.55 14.77 7.51
N ALA A 447 -0.11 13.96 6.54
CA ALA A 447 0.41 14.48 5.28
C ALA A 447 -0.65 15.29 4.50
N GLY A 448 -1.92 14.84 4.51
CA GLY A 448 -3.03 15.59 3.92
C GLY A 448 -3.27 16.96 4.57
N ARG A 449 -2.97 17.10 5.86
CA ARG A 449 -3.04 18.38 6.58
C ARG A 449 -1.80 19.26 6.36
N LEU A 450 -0.62 18.65 6.33
CA LEU A 450 0.65 19.36 6.13
C LEU A 450 0.84 19.85 4.69
N ILE A 451 0.17 19.23 3.72
CA ILE A 451 0.21 19.60 2.31
C ILE A 451 -1.19 20.07 1.91
N PRO A 452 -1.52 21.37 2.05
CA PRO A 452 -2.90 21.85 1.85
C PRO A 452 -3.47 21.49 0.46
N ALA A 453 -2.67 21.59 -0.60
CA ALA A 453 -3.08 21.22 -1.95
C ALA A 453 -3.49 19.73 -2.08
N LEU A 454 -2.86 18.84 -1.30
CA LEU A 454 -3.24 17.44 -1.21
C LEU A 454 -4.54 17.26 -0.41
N GLY A 455 -4.70 17.96 0.72
CA GLY A 455 -5.95 17.95 1.49
C GLY A 455 -7.15 18.45 0.68
N ALA A 456 -6.94 19.46 -0.18
CA ALA A 456 -7.95 19.98 -1.10
C ALA A 456 -8.32 19.01 -2.22
N ALA A 457 -7.33 18.27 -2.73
CA ALA A 457 -7.53 17.25 -3.76
C ALA A 457 -8.00 15.90 -3.18
N TRP A 458 -8.06 15.77 -1.84
CA TRP A 458 -8.44 14.53 -1.19
C TRP A 458 -9.91 14.18 -1.51
N PRO A 459 -10.20 12.93 -1.87
CA PRO A 459 -11.55 12.52 -2.16
C PRO A 459 -12.53 12.78 -1.03
N ARG A 460 -13.73 13.27 -1.35
CA ARG A 460 -14.79 13.57 -0.38
C ARG A 460 -15.99 12.66 -0.60
N ASP A 461 -16.48 12.10 0.50
CA ASP A 461 -17.71 11.30 0.52
C ASP A 461 -18.73 12.07 1.37
N ASP A 462 -19.86 12.43 0.77
CA ASP A 462 -20.89 13.30 1.38
C ASP A 462 -20.35 14.66 1.90
N GLY A 463 -19.30 15.18 1.26
CA GLY A 463 -18.63 16.44 1.66
C GLY A 463 -17.53 16.26 2.71
N HIS A 464 -17.43 15.07 3.31
CA HIS A 464 -16.45 14.74 4.35
C HIS A 464 -15.15 14.20 3.78
N ALA A 465 -14.03 14.64 4.34
CA ALA A 465 -12.73 14.05 4.06
C ALA A 465 -12.51 12.87 5.03
N LEU A 466 -13.31 11.81 4.85
CA LEU A 466 -13.53 10.73 5.84
C LEU A 466 -12.24 10.28 6.53
N MET A 467 -11.17 10.06 5.77
CA MET A 467 -9.90 9.56 6.32
C MET A 467 -9.25 10.55 7.31
N LEU A 468 -9.31 11.85 7.03
CA LEU A 468 -8.75 12.90 7.88
C LEU A 468 -9.54 13.00 9.19
N GLU A 469 -10.86 13.09 9.07
CA GLU A 469 -11.80 13.17 10.20
C GLU A 469 -11.77 11.91 11.07
N TYR A 470 -11.84 10.73 10.44
CA TYR A 470 -11.71 9.43 11.11
C TYR A 470 -10.43 9.35 11.93
N THR A 471 -9.30 9.78 11.37
CA THR A 471 -8.02 9.65 12.05
C THR A 471 -7.98 10.50 13.32
N ASP A 472 -8.45 11.75 13.24
CA ASP A 472 -8.49 12.65 14.39
C ASP A 472 -9.40 12.09 15.49
N ARG A 473 -10.60 11.68 15.12
CA ARG A 473 -11.53 11.06 16.07
C ARG A 473 -10.95 9.79 16.69
N TRP A 474 -10.21 8.96 15.96
CA TRP A 474 -9.51 7.83 16.59
C TRP A 474 -8.38 8.27 17.53
N VAL A 475 -7.63 9.31 17.21
CA VAL A 475 -6.57 9.81 18.09
C VAL A 475 -7.16 10.34 19.39
N GLU A 476 -8.23 11.13 19.30
CA GLU A 476 -8.83 11.84 20.43
C GLU A 476 -9.74 10.94 21.25
N HIS A 477 -10.56 10.14 20.57
CA HIS A 477 -11.60 9.32 21.19
C HIS A 477 -11.27 7.84 21.15
N GLY A 478 -10.73 7.33 20.05
CA GLY A 478 -10.53 5.90 19.85
C GLY A 478 -11.78 5.23 19.27
N ALA A 479 -12.08 4.02 19.72
CA ALA A 479 -13.20 3.24 19.22
C ALA A 479 -14.56 3.89 19.53
N TRP A 480 -15.41 3.99 18.51
CA TRP A 480 -16.75 4.53 18.61
C TRP A 480 -17.77 3.40 18.84
N ALA A 481 -18.15 3.16 20.09
CA ALA A 481 -19.10 2.09 20.44
C ALA A 481 -20.36 2.54 21.20
N LEU A 482 -20.55 3.85 21.38
CA LEU A 482 -21.68 4.48 22.05
C LEU A 482 -21.89 5.88 21.45
N PRO A 483 -23.12 6.43 21.44
CA PRO A 483 -24.37 5.75 21.82
C PRO A 483 -24.69 4.61 20.85
N ASP A 484 -25.16 3.48 21.37
CA ASP A 484 -25.63 2.34 20.58
C ASP A 484 -26.97 1.89 21.16
N PRO A 485 -28.11 2.18 20.51
CA PRO A 485 -29.43 1.80 21.02
C PRO A 485 -29.72 0.32 20.81
N CYS A 486 -28.76 -0.45 20.32
CA CYS A 486 -28.91 -1.84 19.95
C CYS A 486 -28.34 -2.75 21.03
N ASP A 487 -29.07 -3.79 21.43
CA ASP A 487 -28.51 -4.87 22.26
C ASP A 487 -27.71 -5.87 21.42
N PRO A 488 -26.73 -6.59 22.02
CA PRO A 488 -26.04 -7.68 21.34
C PRO A 488 -27.03 -8.73 20.83
N ALA A 489 -26.78 -9.23 19.62
CA ALA A 489 -27.58 -10.33 19.09
C ALA A 489 -27.48 -11.53 20.04
N ASP A 490 -28.60 -12.00 20.58
CA ASP A 490 -28.64 -13.23 21.37
C ASP A 490 -28.36 -14.40 20.40
N PRO A 491 -27.24 -15.14 20.57
CA PRO A 491 -26.89 -16.26 19.70
C PRO A 491 -27.88 -17.43 19.78
N LEU A 492 -28.73 -17.46 20.82
CA LEU A 492 -29.78 -18.47 21.00
C LEU A 492 -31.15 -17.98 20.52
N ASP A 493 -31.31 -16.68 20.29
CA ASP A 493 -32.57 -16.13 19.83
C ASP A 493 -32.61 -16.17 18.29
N SER A 494 -33.54 -16.98 17.77
CA SER A 494 -33.91 -16.96 16.35
C SER A 494 -34.44 -15.60 15.87
N MET A 495 -34.62 -14.64 16.79
CA MET A 495 -34.91 -13.23 16.54
C MET A 495 -33.67 -12.33 16.42
N SER A 496 -32.43 -12.84 16.36
CA SER A 496 -31.40 -12.15 15.55
C SER A 496 -32.04 -11.97 14.18
N PRO A 497 -32.28 -10.74 13.70
CA PRO A 497 -33.40 -10.44 12.82
C PRO A 497 -33.28 -11.28 11.55
N SER A 498 -33.95 -12.43 11.55
CA SER A 498 -33.73 -13.50 10.58
C SER A 498 -34.27 -13.07 9.22
N ASP A 499 -35.28 -12.20 9.25
CA ASP A 499 -35.84 -11.46 8.13
C ASP A 499 -34.89 -10.38 7.57
N CYS A 500 -33.81 -10.04 8.27
CA CYS A 500 -32.85 -9.00 7.90
C CYS A 500 -31.50 -9.52 7.39
N THR A 501 -31.29 -10.83 7.41
CA THR A 501 -30.01 -11.43 7.01
C THR A 501 -29.57 -11.05 5.59
N SER A 502 -30.53 -10.82 4.69
CA SER A 502 -30.32 -10.37 3.31
C SER A 502 -30.59 -8.87 3.08
N SER A 503 -31.04 -8.15 4.11
CA SER A 503 -31.35 -6.73 3.99
C SER A 503 -30.07 -5.90 3.89
N PRO A 504 -30.07 -4.82 3.08
CA PRO A 504 -28.98 -3.85 3.07
C PRO A 504 -28.75 -3.27 4.47
N VAL A 505 -27.51 -2.87 4.74
CA VAL A 505 -27.19 -2.08 5.93
C VAL A 505 -28.10 -0.83 6.02
N GLY A 506 -28.62 -0.55 7.22
CA GLY A 506 -29.52 0.56 7.51
C GLY A 506 -31.02 0.26 7.30
N ALA A 507 -31.38 -0.88 6.71
CA ALA A 507 -32.79 -1.22 6.45
C ALA A 507 -33.52 -1.88 7.64
N CYS A 508 -32.80 -2.18 8.72
CA CYS A 508 -33.30 -2.98 9.82
C CYS A 508 -33.27 -2.22 11.14
N LEU A 509 -34.30 -2.45 11.96
CA LEU A 509 -34.31 -2.03 13.35
C LEU A 509 -33.55 -3.07 14.17
N CYS A 510 -32.64 -2.62 15.02
CA CYS A 510 -32.01 -3.48 16.00
C CYS A 510 -32.94 -3.73 17.20
N ASN A 511 -32.62 -4.73 18.00
CA ASN A 511 -33.29 -4.92 19.29
C ASN A 511 -32.91 -3.75 20.20
N PRO A 512 -33.87 -2.95 20.70
CA PRO A 512 -33.58 -1.82 21.57
C PRO A 512 -32.83 -2.28 22.82
N GLY A 513 -31.80 -1.54 23.22
CA GLY A 513 -30.81 -2.04 24.16
C GLY A 513 -29.88 -1.00 24.77
N SER A 514 -28.97 -1.48 25.62
CA SER A 514 -27.96 -0.66 26.30
C SER A 514 -26.65 -0.48 25.53
N GLY A 515 -26.57 -1.07 24.34
CA GLY A 515 -25.40 -1.08 23.46
C GLY A 515 -24.79 -2.46 23.33
N ARG A 516 -24.27 -2.78 22.13
CA ARG A 516 -23.62 -4.06 21.83
C ARG A 516 -22.23 -4.16 22.42
N TYR A 517 -21.49 -3.03 22.42
CA TYR A 517 -20.08 -2.98 22.86
C TYR A 517 -19.78 -1.78 23.78
N PRO A 518 -20.57 -1.53 24.84
CA PRO A 518 -20.40 -0.34 25.67
C PRO A 518 -18.98 -0.23 26.29
N ALA A 519 -18.38 -1.37 26.65
CA ALA A 519 -17.03 -1.41 27.21
C ALA A 519 -15.93 -1.04 26.19
N ALA A 520 -16.23 -1.08 24.89
CA ALA A 520 -15.29 -0.73 23.83
C ALA A 520 -15.24 0.76 23.53
N HIS A 521 -16.22 1.55 23.97
CA HIS A 521 -16.26 2.97 23.66
C HIS A 521 -15.08 3.70 24.30
N GLY A 522 -14.31 4.43 23.49
CA GLY A 522 -13.10 5.10 23.92
C GLY A 522 -11.85 4.21 23.95
N MET A 523 -11.98 2.89 23.68
CA MET A 523 -10.82 1.99 23.71
C MET A 523 -9.83 2.33 22.60
N ASN A 524 -8.55 2.15 22.92
CA ASN A 524 -7.45 2.35 21.97
C ASN A 524 -7.37 3.76 21.37
N ALA A 525 -7.88 4.78 22.07
CA ALA A 525 -7.58 6.18 21.76
C ALA A 525 -6.07 6.39 21.61
N ASP A 526 -5.64 6.96 20.48
CA ASP A 526 -4.21 7.08 20.10
C ASP A 526 -3.42 5.75 20.06
N GLY A 527 -4.10 4.62 20.27
CA GLY A 527 -3.55 3.29 20.50
C GLY A 527 -3.71 2.37 19.29
N GLY A 528 -3.84 1.08 19.59
CA GLY A 528 -3.87 0.01 18.60
C GLY A 528 -2.55 -0.75 18.48
N SER A 529 -2.64 -1.90 17.78
CA SER A 529 -1.65 -2.97 17.67
C SER A 529 -0.27 -2.60 17.07
N SER A 530 0.49 -3.63 16.67
CA SER A 530 1.86 -3.62 16.12
C SER A 530 2.10 -2.76 14.87
N TYR A 531 1.07 -2.08 14.35
CA TYR A 531 1.15 -1.20 13.19
C TYR A 531 1.32 0.28 13.55
N ARG A 532 1.36 0.64 14.83
CA ARG A 532 1.81 1.97 15.26
C ARG A 532 3.27 2.20 14.86
N SER A 533 3.58 3.39 14.40
CA SER A 533 4.95 3.86 14.18
C SER A 533 5.31 4.92 15.21
N ALA A 534 6.49 4.76 15.83
CA ALA A 534 7.06 5.76 16.72
C ALA A 534 7.35 7.07 15.97
N CYS A 535 7.87 6.97 14.74
CA CYS A 535 8.13 8.12 13.89
C CYS A 535 6.85 8.91 13.59
N THR A 536 5.82 8.21 13.07
CA THR A 536 4.53 8.83 12.78
C THR A 536 3.90 9.43 14.04
N THR A 537 4.01 8.76 15.20
CA THR A 537 3.50 9.27 16.49
C THR A 537 4.21 10.58 16.88
N ALA A 538 5.54 10.63 16.78
CA ALA A 538 6.31 11.81 17.17
C ALA A 538 6.04 13.01 16.25
N ILE A 539 5.98 12.78 14.94
CA ILE A 539 5.65 13.83 13.95
C ILE A 539 4.21 14.32 14.16
N TRP A 540 3.25 13.41 14.41
CA TRP A 540 1.88 13.80 14.76
C TRP A 540 1.83 14.71 15.98
N GLY A 541 2.46 14.30 17.10
CA GLY A 541 2.48 15.12 18.32
C GLY A 541 3.15 16.48 18.15
N THR A 542 4.08 16.61 17.20
CA THR A 542 4.81 17.85 16.94
C THR A 542 4.04 18.79 16.01
N PHE A 543 3.42 18.26 14.96
CA PHE A 543 2.91 19.09 13.87
C PHE A 543 1.39 19.07 13.71
N ARG A 544 0.66 18.14 14.33
CA ARG A 544 -0.79 18.01 14.11
C ARG A 544 -1.55 19.30 14.43
N SER A 545 -1.29 19.93 15.58
CA SER A 545 -2.04 21.12 16.01
C SER A 545 -1.81 22.34 15.12
N CYS A 546 -0.57 22.56 14.66
CA CYS A 546 -0.23 23.68 13.78
C CYS A 546 -0.59 23.43 12.30
N ALA A 547 -0.93 22.19 11.92
CA ALA A 547 -1.27 21.88 10.54
C ALA A 547 -2.67 22.39 10.16
N ASP A 548 -3.58 22.52 11.15
CA ASP A 548 -4.96 22.97 10.89
C ASP A 548 -5.05 24.47 10.59
N ASP A 549 -4.20 25.28 11.20
CA ASP A 549 -4.12 26.72 10.98
C ASP A 549 -2.90 27.12 10.14
N CYS A 550 -2.20 26.13 9.58
CA CYS A 550 -1.00 26.32 8.78
C CYS A 550 0.13 27.08 9.48
N SER A 551 0.15 27.10 10.81
CA SER A 551 1.19 27.77 11.60
C SER A 551 2.47 26.94 11.76
N CYS A 552 2.54 25.74 11.18
CA CYS A 552 3.71 24.89 11.33
C CYS A 552 4.96 25.53 10.74
N PRO A 553 6.11 25.47 11.45
CA PRO A 553 7.38 25.89 10.89
C PRO A 553 7.68 25.15 9.59
N GLY A 554 8.07 25.88 8.54
CA GLY A 554 8.40 25.29 7.24
C GLY A 554 7.21 25.00 6.33
N MET A 555 5.97 25.23 6.79
CA MET A 555 4.83 25.47 5.90
C MET A 555 4.85 26.95 5.49
N MET A 556 4.77 27.23 4.19
CA MET A 556 4.62 28.61 3.73
C MET A 556 3.16 29.02 3.87
N GLU A 557 2.90 30.23 4.38
CA GLU A 557 1.54 30.79 4.49
C GLU A 557 0.79 30.74 3.14
N GLU A 558 1.54 30.98 2.04
CA GLU A 558 1.05 30.87 0.66
C GLU A 558 0.50 29.48 0.32
N LEU A 559 0.93 28.40 0.98
CA LEU A 559 0.39 27.06 0.74
C LEU A 559 -1.08 26.94 1.15
N CYS A 560 -1.51 27.74 2.11
CA CYS A 560 -2.85 27.65 2.68
C CYS A 560 -3.85 28.54 1.96
N ASP A 561 -3.37 29.62 1.34
CA ASP A 561 -4.17 30.45 0.44
C ASP A 561 -4.49 29.73 -0.88
N LEU A 562 -3.73 28.69 -1.25
CA LEU A 562 -3.95 27.90 -2.47
C LEU A 562 -5.14 26.94 -2.37
N VAL A 563 -5.66 26.70 -1.16
CA VAL A 563 -6.86 25.91 -0.95
C VAL A 563 -8.02 26.87 -0.80
N PRO A 564 -8.97 26.94 -1.77
CA PRO A 564 -10.21 27.63 -1.49
C PRO A 564 -10.80 27.00 -0.23
N PRO A 565 -11.23 27.80 0.77
CA PRO A 565 -11.84 27.24 1.97
C PRO A 565 -12.92 26.26 1.51
N PRO A 566 -13.03 25.07 2.14
CA PRO A 566 -14.06 24.11 1.77
C PRO A 566 -15.35 24.91 1.65
N SER A 567 -15.93 24.95 0.44
CA SER A 567 -17.15 25.72 0.24
C SER A 567 -18.09 25.19 1.29
N ASP A 568 -18.50 26.03 2.24
CA ASP A 568 -19.40 25.65 3.31
C ASP A 568 -20.66 25.13 2.62
N GLY A 569 -20.68 23.83 2.38
CA GLY A 569 -21.74 23.12 1.68
C GLY A 569 -22.90 22.95 2.61
N GLY A 570 -23.20 24.00 3.39
CA GLY A 570 -24.47 24.22 4.05
C GLY A 570 -25.53 24.25 2.96
N VAL A 571 -25.89 23.06 2.51
CA VAL A 571 -27.25 22.77 2.11
C VAL A 571 -28.04 23.16 3.34
N ASP A 572 -28.68 24.33 3.29
CA ASP A 572 -29.78 24.67 4.19
C ASP A 572 -30.81 23.54 4.03
N VAL A 573 -30.68 22.51 4.87
CA VAL A 573 -31.69 21.47 5.00
C VAL A 573 -32.82 22.14 5.76
N ASP A 574 -33.76 22.72 5.01
CA ASP A 574 -35.01 23.27 5.55
C ASP A 574 -35.75 22.19 6.37
N GLY A 575 -35.50 22.18 7.68
CA GLY A 575 -36.43 22.00 8.82
C GLY A 575 -37.60 21.02 8.75
N GLY A 576 -37.59 20.00 7.91
CA GLY A 576 -38.63 18.96 7.84
C GLY A 576 -38.46 17.88 8.91
N GLY A 577 -38.60 18.23 10.18
CA GLY A 577 -38.48 17.27 11.29
C GLY A 577 -39.51 16.12 11.23
N PRO A 578 -39.12 14.86 11.53
CA PRO A 578 -40.06 13.75 11.67
C PRO A 578 -40.95 13.88 12.92
N PRO A 579 -42.16 13.28 12.93
CA PRO A 579 -43.10 13.39 14.04
C PRO A 579 -42.58 12.69 15.31
N PRO A 580 -42.93 13.20 16.51
CA PRO A 580 -42.42 12.68 17.77
C PRO A 580 -42.95 11.27 18.03
N MET A 581 -42.05 10.33 18.31
CA MET A 581 -42.40 9.03 18.87
C MET A 581 -42.73 9.19 20.36
N SER A 582 -43.82 8.56 20.77
CA SER A 582 -44.39 8.63 22.11
C SER A 582 -43.64 7.77 23.11
N ASP A 583 -43.26 8.38 24.24
CA ASP A 583 -42.69 7.71 25.41
C ASP A 583 -43.65 6.70 26.05
N GLY A 584 -43.22 5.43 26.10
CA GLY A 584 -43.80 4.39 26.93
C GLY A 584 -42.89 4.07 28.11
N GLY A 585 -43.22 4.57 29.29
CA GLY A 585 -42.47 4.33 30.53
C GLY A 585 -42.56 2.90 31.05
N GLY A 586 -41.52 2.47 31.79
CA GLY A 586 -41.48 1.18 32.45
C GLY A 586 -40.28 1.01 33.39
N THR A 587 -40.48 1.41 34.65
CA THR A 587 -39.98 0.85 35.91
C THR A 587 -38.56 0.27 36.04
N THR A 588 -37.84 0.86 37.00
CA THR A 588 -36.67 0.38 37.75
C THR A 588 -36.82 -1.03 38.32
N ASP A 589 -35.74 -1.82 38.29
CA ASP A 589 -35.34 -2.66 39.42
C ASP A 589 -33.83 -2.91 39.44
N ASP A 590 -33.31 -2.89 40.67
CA ASP A 590 -31.92 -2.83 41.11
C ASP A 590 -31.56 -4.16 41.77
N SER A 591 -30.51 -4.86 41.33
CA SER A 591 -29.78 -5.83 42.15
C SER A 591 -28.48 -6.26 41.47
N GLY A 592 -27.35 -5.87 42.06
CA GLY A 592 -26.02 -6.27 41.61
C GLY A 592 -25.62 -7.70 42.00
N THR A 593 -24.58 -8.20 41.32
CA THR A 593 -23.60 -9.17 41.84
C THR A 593 -22.37 -9.14 40.93
N ALA A 594 -21.18 -9.01 41.53
CA ALA A 594 -19.88 -9.04 40.86
C ALA A 594 -19.52 -10.46 40.37
N PRO A 595 -18.80 -10.62 39.24
CA PRO A 595 -18.26 -11.90 38.81
C PRO A 595 -16.82 -12.12 39.30
N PRO A 596 -16.37 -13.39 39.40
CA PRO A 596 -15.02 -13.75 39.78
C PRO A 596 -14.06 -13.69 38.59
N ASP A 597 -12.82 -13.31 38.88
CA ASP A 597 -11.66 -13.33 38.00
C ASP A 597 -11.40 -14.75 37.44
N GLY A 598 -11.20 -14.85 36.12
CA GLY A 598 -10.82 -16.06 35.41
C GLY A 598 -9.79 -15.73 34.33
N ASP A 599 -8.65 -16.40 34.40
CA ASP A 599 -7.39 -16.07 33.74
C ASP A 599 -7.38 -16.40 32.23
N ASP A 600 -6.96 -15.43 31.41
CA ASP A 600 -6.64 -15.60 29.99
C ASP A 600 -5.14 -15.92 29.81
N GLU A 601 -4.83 -17.12 29.28
CA GLU A 601 -3.50 -17.47 28.77
C GLU A 601 -3.21 -16.75 27.45
N GLY A 602 -2.72 -15.52 27.56
CA GLY A 602 -2.12 -14.78 26.45
C GLY A 602 -0.74 -15.33 26.06
N CYS A 603 -0.49 -15.45 24.75
CA CYS A 603 0.86 -15.62 24.20
C CYS A 603 1.74 -14.40 24.54
N GLY A 604 2.40 -14.46 25.69
CA GLY A 604 3.37 -13.46 26.14
C GLY A 604 4.71 -13.62 25.43
N CYS A 605 5.11 -12.64 24.63
CA CYS A 605 6.51 -12.41 24.29
C CYS A 605 7.20 -11.74 25.48
N SER A 606 7.99 -12.50 26.24
CA SER A 606 8.83 -11.95 27.30
C SER A 606 9.97 -11.11 26.72
N VAL A 607 9.97 -9.82 27.06
CA VAL A 607 11.10 -8.91 26.88
C VAL A 607 12.00 -9.06 28.12
N VAL A 608 13.18 -9.65 27.95
CA VAL A 608 14.21 -9.66 29.01
C VAL A 608 15.03 -8.37 28.89
N GLY A 609 14.77 -7.43 29.80
CA GLY A 609 15.66 -6.31 30.07
C GLY A 609 16.76 -6.75 31.04
N ALA A 610 18.02 -6.58 30.64
CA ALA A 610 19.18 -6.65 31.53
C ALA A 610 19.88 -5.29 31.54
N SER A 611 19.87 -4.64 32.71
CA SER A 611 20.64 -3.42 33.00
C SER A 611 22.08 -3.80 33.44
N PRO A 612 23.09 -2.95 33.20
CA PRO A 612 24.50 -3.32 33.37
C PRO A 612 25.01 -2.95 34.76
N ASP A 613 25.86 -3.78 35.37
CA ASP A 613 27.11 -3.28 35.95
C ASP A 613 28.10 -4.35 36.46
N ARG A 614 29.39 -3.98 36.38
CA ARG A 614 30.57 -4.43 37.15
C ARG A 614 31.42 -5.65 36.70
N ARG A 615 32.52 -5.26 36.03
CA ARG A 615 33.96 -5.52 36.32
C ARG A 615 34.46 -6.98 36.50
N ALA A 616 35.37 -7.33 35.57
CA ALA A 616 36.41 -8.36 35.49
C ALA A 616 37.29 -8.53 36.78
N PRO A 617 38.27 -9.48 36.91
CA PRO A 617 39.03 -10.12 35.81
C PRO A 617 39.63 -11.56 36.00
N VAL A 618 40.32 -12.01 34.93
CA VAL A 618 41.36 -13.08 34.83
C VAL A 618 40.83 -14.54 34.97
N THR A 619 41.02 -15.45 34.01
CA THR A 619 42.31 -16.14 33.74
C THR A 619 42.23 -16.92 32.42
N ALA A 620 43.32 -16.87 31.66
CA ALA A 620 43.59 -17.65 30.46
C ALA A 620 43.82 -19.14 30.76
N LEU A 621 43.41 -20.04 29.85
CA LEU A 621 44.14 -21.28 29.59
C LEU A 621 43.79 -21.84 28.21
N ALA A 622 44.86 -22.21 27.51
CA ALA A 622 44.93 -22.71 26.14
C ALA A 622 44.72 -24.24 26.07
N PHE A 623 44.97 -24.78 24.87
CA PHE A 623 44.90 -26.17 24.37
C PHE A 623 43.54 -26.55 23.77
N GLY A 624 43.43 -27.14 22.59
CA GLY A 624 44.43 -27.67 21.66
C GLY A 624 43.72 -28.59 20.66
N LEU A 625 44.11 -28.50 19.39
CA LEU A 625 43.74 -29.38 18.27
C LEU A 625 43.87 -30.87 18.61
N VAL A 626 42.88 -31.69 18.22
CA VAL A 626 43.09 -33.02 17.57
C VAL A 626 41.90 -33.34 16.67
N ALA A 627 42.16 -33.49 15.37
CA ALA A 627 41.32 -34.21 14.43
C ALA A 627 41.72 -35.70 14.40
N VAL A 628 40.78 -36.60 14.07
CA VAL A 628 40.90 -37.75 13.13
C VAL A 628 39.82 -38.83 13.39
N VAL A 629 38.82 -38.88 12.50
CA VAL A 629 38.39 -40.04 11.67
C VAL A 629 37.88 -41.32 12.37
N LEU A 630 36.56 -41.61 12.33
CA LEU A 630 35.92 -42.69 11.52
C LEU A 630 34.45 -43.01 11.90
N SER A 631 33.65 -43.16 10.83
CA SER A 631 32.63 -44.21 10.63
C SER A 631 31.16 -44.01 11.02
N LEU A 632 30.37 -43.81 9.94
CA LEU A 632 29.21 -44.61 9.55
C LEU A 632 27.97 -44.63 10.48
N ARG A 633 26.96 -43.82 10.10
CA ARG A 633 25.55 -44.28 10.06
C ARG A 633 24.71 -43.39 9.13
N ARG A 634 24.71 -43.73 7.84
CA ARG A 634 23.65 -43.36 6.89
C ARG A 634 22.34 -44.03 7.35
N ARG A 635 21.31 -43.24 7.66
CA ARG A 635 19.92 -43.71 7.69
C ARG A 635 19.24 -43.24 6.41
N SER A 636 19.09 -44.14 5.44
CA SER A 636 18.15 -43.98 4.34
C SER A 636 16.73 -44.14 4.88
N ARG A 637 15.93 -43.06 4.87
CA ARG A 637 14.47 -43.19 4.87
C ARG A 637 14.01 -43.20 3.42
N GLY A 638 13.75 -44.39 2.90
CA GLY A 638 13.08 -44.56 1.61
C GLY A 638 11.63 -44.13 1.72
N SER A 639 11.22 -43.13 0.94
CA SER A 639 9.82 -42.82 0.71
C SER A 639 9.27 -43.87 -0.26
N ARG A 640 8.39 -44.74 0.24
CA ARG A 640 7.53 -45.57 -0.61
C ARG A 640 6.50 -44.63 -1.25
N ARG A 641 6.71 -44.29 -2.52
CA ARG A 641 5.63 -43.77 -3.38
C ARG A 641 4.58 -44.88 -3.53
N ARG A 642 3.34 -44.59 -3.11
CA ARG A 642 2.17 -45.35 -3.57
C ARG A 642 1.90 -44.95 -5.04
N PRO A 643 1.52 -45.90 -5.92
CA PRO A 643 1.02 -45.55 -7.24
C PRO A 643 -0.33 -44.81 -7.11
N PRO A 644 -0.65 -43.91 -8.06
CA PRO A 644 -1.92 -43.19 -8.06
C PRO A 644 -3.07 -44.18 -8.28
N ALA A 645 -4.14 -44.01 -7.49
CA ALA A 645 -5.41 -44.67 -7.73
C ALA A 645 -6.12 -44.01 -8.91
N ASP A 646 -6.71 -44.82 -9.78
CA ASP A 646 -7.52 -44.36 -10.91
C ASP A 646 -8.68 -43.46 -10.43
N PRO A 647 -8.99 -42.36 -11.14
CA PRO A 647 -10.11 -41.51 -10.80
C PRO A 647 -11.45 -42.21 -11.09
N PRO A 648 -12.48 -42.03 -10.25
CA PRO A 648 -13.81 -42.53 -10.54
C PRO A 648 -14.41 -41.81 -11.75
N SER A 649 -14.94 -42.60 -12.69
CA SER A 649 -15.68 -42.12 -13.84
C SER A 649 -17.00 -41.49 -13.42
N LEU A 650 -17.14 -40.18 -13.63
CA LEU A 650 -18.41 -39.48 -13.53
C LEU A 650 -19.17 -39.55 -14.87
N PRO A 651 -20.51 -39.69 -14.85
CA PRO A 651 -21.29 -39.83 -16.06
C PRO A 651 -21.41 -38.50 -16.81
N VAL A 652 -21.08 -38.55 -18.11
CA VAL A 652 -21.23 -37.46 -19.07
C VAL A 652 -22.70 -37.28 -19.42
N CYS A 653 -23.30 -36.16 -19.00
CA CYS A 653 -24.56 -35.67 -19.59
C CYS A 653 -24.24 -34.92 -20.89
N ARG A 654 -24.43 -35.58 -22.04
CA ARG A 654 -24.48 -34.91 -23.35
C ARG A 654 -25.80 -34.16 -23.51
N ARG A 655 -25.76 -32.83 -23.58
CA ARG A 655 -26.79 -32.06 -24.30
C ARG A 655 -26.37 -31.96 -25.76
N THR A 656 -27.12 -32.63 -26.62
CA THR A 656 -27.07 -32.43 -28.08
C THR A 656 -27.82 -31.16 -28.44
N TRP A 657 -27.15 -30.25 -29.14
CA TRP A 657 -27.80 -29.29 -30.02
C TRP A 657 -27.39 -29.63 -31.44
N GLU A 658 -28.39 -29.87 -32.29
CA GLU A 658 -28.33 -29.94 -33.74
C GLU A 658 -29.63 -29.32 -34.26
N PRO A 659 -29.67 -28.84 -35.50
CA PRO A 659 -29.00 -27.66 -36.05
C PRO A 659 -29.87 -26.40 -35.96
#